data_AF-A0ABD6DRR2-F1
#
_entry.id   AF-A0ABD6DRR2-F1
#
_cell.length_a   1.000
_cell.length_b   1.000
_cell.length_c   1.000
_cell.angle_alpha   90.00
_cell.angle_beta   90.00
_cell.angle_gamma   90.00
#
_symmetry.space_group_name_H-M   'P 1'
#
loop_
_entity.id
_entity.type
_entity.pdbx_description
1 polymer ?
#
loop_
_entity_poly.entity_id
_entity_poly.type
_entity_poly.pdbx_seq_one_letter_code
_entity_poly.pdbx_strand_id
1 'polypeptide(L)'
;MKDPTEIGGSWPEKGGEAGGGGESSDEDLEASRRHVLRGVGFAGVGLGLGGFATRQQETIRFGGEVQAWRGREPPSISGQENPTLSLQAGMQYAVTWENLDGLPHNFVIQNQAGEQMVRSEIITEQGATQTVTFTASPEMTTYLCEVHPNTMVGTVNVSGSGGDQTTTQETTTTTQEQDGAGYFEQGPEVGVQVVAQGMTAPTDHAIPGDGSGRQFVTDQTGEVWVVTENGREQMPFIDVSDRMVTLGEFNGSYANPNQAYDERGLLGIEFHPSFAENRKFYLHYSAPPNEQTPDGWDHVEVVSEFTASTDLTTGNPESERILLQFQKPQYNHDGGPIAFGPDGYLYVPMGDGGGADDDMYGHVPDWYDRNAGGNGQDVTQNLLGDVVRIDVDATEGDRPYGIPDDNPFVGTDGLDEIYAYGFRNPFGISFDSQGNLFVADAGQNLFEEVDVVERGGNYGWNVKEGTHCFSTENPSDPMAITDCPSNEPNSGPYDGSPLIDPVIEFPHTYEGESVGITVIGGHRYEATTIPELQGKYVFGIWTSDPARSEPNGRVLAATPPENFGGSGGTTTTTGTATGATTPGTTTQGTGGDGAGNAELWPVQELAIQGGFDYFVRMFGQGPDGDVYVLANKRGAPEGDTGALLRLVPPGDDGTTTTGNATTTGAGGGTTPSEATNGGGGGAETTTTGATPGPGVLLSAAAILGGLGVAAKRRLEDDD
;
A
#
# COMPACT_ATOMS: atom_id res chain seq x y z
N MET A 1 3.67 -6.04 -52.23
CA MET A 1 2.94 -5.62 -53.45
C MET A 1 1.92 -4.57 -53.01
N LYS A 2 1.89 -3.30 -53.40
CA LYS A 2 2.59 -2.47 -54.40
C LYS A 2 2.71 -1.03 -53.81
N ASP A 3 3.76 -0.36 -54.27
CA ASP A 3 4.24 1.02 -54.07
C ASP A 3 3.20 2.18 -54.15
N PRO A 4 3.49 3.34 -53.51
CA PRO A 4 2.81 4.63 -53.68
C PRO A 4 3.59 5.61 -54.59
N THR A 5 2.91 6.54 -55.28
CA THR A 5 3.54 7.76 -55.85
C THR A 5 2.56 8.92 -56.03
N GLU A 6 2.94 10.05 -55.42
CA GLU A 6 2.94 11.46 -55.89
C GLU A 6 1.74 12.09 -56.60
N ILE A 7 1.29 13.25 -56.08
CA ILE A 7 1.13 14.50 -56.87
C ILE A 7 1.48 15.72 -55.97
N GLY A 8 2.43 16.54 -56.43
CA GLY A 8 2.90 17.76 -55.75
C GLY A 8 2.18 19.06 -56.13
N GLY A 9 2.53 20.13 -55.40
CA GLY A 9 2.13 21.52 -55.65
C GLY A 9 3.11 22.51 -54.99
N SER A 10 3.53 23.51 -55.76
CA SER A 10 4.75 24.34 -55.71
C SER A 10 4.72 25.69 -54.95
N TRP A 11 5.81 25.99 -54.21
CA TRP A 11 6.66 27.23 -54.08
C TRP A 11 6.02 28.61 -53.70
N PRO A 12 6.76 29.61 -53.13
CA PRO A 12 8.23 29.78 -53.15
C PRO A 12 8.96 30.21 -51.84
N GLU A 13 10.27 29.95 -51.86
CA GLU A 13 11.32 30.52 -51.02
C GLU A 13 11.63 32.00 -51.34
N LYS A 14 12.21 32.70 -50.36
CA LYS A 14 13.18 33.78 -50.58
C LYS A 14 14.40 33.55 -49.68
N GLY A 15 15.54 33.31 -50.32
CA GLY A 15 16.86 33.33 -49.69
C GLY A 15 17.58 34.69 -49.79
N GLY A 16 18.82 34.68 -49.30
CA GLY A 16 19.87 35.70 -49.47
C GLY A 16 20.41 36.20 -48.12
N GLU A 17 21.46 35.59 -47.55
CA GLU A 17 22.91 35.87 -47.79
C GLU A 17 23.32 37.27 -47.32
N ALA A 18 24.50 37.58 -46.75
CA ALA A 18 25.78 36.96 -46.39
C ALA A 18 26.48 38.05 -45.52
N GLY A 19 27.58 37.88 -44.76
CA GLY A 19 28.59 36.85 -44.62
C GLY A 19 29.85 37.48 -43.98
N GLY A 20 30.83 36.62 -43.67
CA GLY A 20 32.23 36.96 -43.37
C GLY A 20 32.52 37.19 -41.88
N GLY A 21 33.43 36.51 -41.21
CA GLY A 21 34.56 35.67 -41.64
C GLY A 21 35.77 36.03 -40.77
N GLY A 22 36.50 35.04 -40.26
CA GLY A 22 37.80 35.25 -39.59
C GLY A 22 38.16 34.20 -38.54
N GLU A 23 38.97 33.22 -38.96
CA GLU A 23 39.73 32.26 -38.15
C GLU A 23 40.69 32.95 -37.14
N SER A 24 40.90 32.36 -35.96
CA SER A 24 42.13 31.59 -35.64
C SER A 24 42.34 31.34 -34.14
N SER A 25 42.90 30.15 -33.87
CA SER A 25 43.82 29.69 -32.80
C SER A 25 43.30 29.37 -31.40
N ASP A 26 43.50 28.08 -31.07
CA ASP A 26 43.64 27.48 -29.73
C ASP A 26 44.72 28.16 -28.88
N GLU A 27 44.47 28.28 -27.56
CA GLU A 27 45.36 27.88 -26.46
C GLU A 27 44.69 28.12 -25.09
N ASP A 28 44.59 27.04 -24.32
CA ASP A 28 44.73 26.89 -22.86
C ASP A 28 43.98 27.74 -21.80
N LEU A 29 43.26 26.97 -20.97
CA LEU A 29 43.22 26.93 -19.49
C LEU A 29 42.63 28.10 -18.67
N GLU A 30 41.67 27.68 -17.82
CA GLU A 30 41.23 28.21 -16.52
C GLU A 30 41.03 29.73 -16.33
N ALA A 31 39.80 30.12 -15.97
CA ALA A 31 39.50 30.66 -14.63
C ALA A 31 38.10 31.31 -14.56
N SER A 32 37.35 30.84 -13.56
CA SER A 32 36.32 31.52 -12.77
C SER A 32 36.14 33.03 -12.98
N ARG A 33 34.88 33.46 -13.18
CA ARG A 33 34.46 34.85 -12.97
C ARG A 33 33.38 34.95 -11.89
N ARG A 34 33.81 35.45 -10.72
CA ARG A 34 32.97 36.13 -9.72
C ARG A 34 32.53 37.50 -10.22
N HIS A 35 31.33 37.92 -9.86
CA HIS A 35 30.86 39.31 -9.65
C HIS A 35 29.71 39.22 -8.62
N VAL A 36 29.47 40.04 -7.59
CA VAL A 36 30.11 41.16 -6.90
C VAL A 36 29.46 41.19 -5.50
N LEU A 37 30.26 41.18 -4.43
CA LEU A 37 29.80 41.50 -3.06
C LEU A 37 29.94 43.00 -2.82
N ARG A 38 28.84 43.70 -2.53
CA ARG A 38 28.87 45.07 -1.97
C ARG A 38 28.89 44.98 -0.44
N GLY A 39 30.05 45.25 0.14
CA GLY A 39 30.22 45.45 1.57
C GLY A 39 29.83 46.87 2.00
N VAL A 40 29.23 46.98 3.19
CA VAL A 40 29.22 48.20 4.00
C VAL A 40 30.01 47.88 5.26
N GLY A 41 31.14 48.57 5.44
CA GLY A 41 31.92 48.54 6.67
C GLY A 41 31.50 49.68 7.60
N PHE A 42 31.51 49.42 8.91
CA PHE A 42 31.63 50.47 9.93
C PHE A 42 32.68 50.10 10.96
N ALA A 43 33.51 51.10 11.26
CA ALA A 43 34.67 51.09 12.13
C ALA A 43 34.29 51.11 13.62
N GLY A 44 35.13 50.49 14.45
CA GLY A 44 35.00 50.55 15.90
C GLY A 44 35.48 51.87 16.50
N VAL A 45 34.75 52.31 17.54
CA VAL A 45 35.26 53.16 18.63
C VAL A 45 34.66 52.59 19.91
N GLY A 46 35.49 52.14 20.84
CA GLY A 46 35.06 51.63 22.14
C GLY A 46 34.94 52.74 23.18
N LEU A 47 33.95 52.63 24.07
CA LEU A 47 33.93 53.05 25.48
C LEU A 47 32.75 52.31 26.16
N GLY A 48 32.98 51.72 27.33
CA GLY A 48 32.18 50.61 27.85
C GLY A 48 30.98 50.93 28.75
N LEU A 49 30.57 49.85 29.43
CA LEU A 49 29.52 49.65 30.46
C LEU A 49 28.21 49.02 29.93
N GLY A 50 27.97 47.77 30.36
CA GLY A 50 26.69 47.04 30.21
C GLY A 50 26.78 45.87 29.22
N GLY A 51 26.78 44.63 29.73
CA GLY A 51 26.78 43.43 28.89
C GLY A 51 25.49 43.32 28.07
N PHE A 52 25.57 43.65 26.79
CA PHE A 52 24.63 43.18 25.77
C PHE A 52 25.30 42.01 25.05
N ALA A 53 24.70 40.82 25.16
CA ALA A 53 25.09 39.70 24.31
C ALA A 53 24.75 40.04 22.86
N THR A 54 25.76 40.19 22.01
CA THR A 54 25.58 40.24 20.55
C THR A 54 25.00 38.90 20.10
N ARG A 55 23.73 38.86 19.67
CA ARG A 55 23.15 37.67 19.02
C ARG A 55 23.92 37.41 17.72
N GLN A 56 24.69 36.34 17.69
CA GLN A 56 25.49 35.94 16.55
C GLN A 56 24.53 35.32 15.50
N GLN A 57 24.64 35.75 14.23
CA GLN A 57 23.89 35.18 13.12
C GLN A 57 24.41 33.77 12.81
N GLU A 58 23.55 32.77 12.77
CA GLU A 58 23.93 31.40 12.39
C GLU A 58 23.70 31.16 10.91
N THR A 59 24.61 30.43 10.26
CA THR A 59 24.53 30.12 8.83
C THR A 59 24.16 28.66 8.63
N ILE A 60 23.17 28.42 7.79
CA ILE A 60 22.70 27.11 7.35
C ILE A 60 22.98 27.01 5.85
N ARG A 61 23.46 25.85 5.40
CA ARG A 61 23.76 25.59 3.99
C ARG A 61 23.05 24.35 3.47
N PHE A 62 22.49 24.49 2.28
CA PHE A 62 21.89 23.41 1.51
C PHE A 62 22.51 23.29 0.12
N GLY A 63 22.29 22.15 -0.53
CA GLY A 63 22.16 22.06 -1.98
C GLY A 63 20.70 21.73 -2.33
N GLY A 64 20.16 22.33 -3.37
CA GLY A 64 18.82 22.03 -3.87
C GLY A 64 18.91 21.23 -5.16
N GLU A 65 18.23 20.09 -5.19
CA GLU A 65 17.96 19.31 -6.40
C GLU A 65 16.53 18.76 -6.31
N VAL A 66 15.88 18.48 -7.43
CA VAL A 66 14.47 18.05 -7.50
C VAL A 66 14.14 16.92 -6.53
N GLN A 67 15.11 16.08 -6.17
CA GLN A 67 14.91 14.99 -5.23
C GLN A 67 14.77 15.46 -3.76
N ALA A 68 15.52 16.47 -3.32
CA ALA A 68 15.38 17.05 -1.97
C ALA A 68 16.27 18.30 -1.76
N TRP A 69 16.07 18.95 -0.61
CA TRP A 69 17.13 19.76 0.00
C TRP A 69 18.21 18.87 0.63
N ARG A 70 19.45 18.98 0.18
CA ARG A 70 20.63 18.30 0.75
C ARG A 70 21.27 19.18 1.81
N GLY A 71 21.17 18.82 3.08
CA GLY A 71 21.85 19.55 4.15
C GLY A 71 23.38 19.47 4.01
N ARG A 72 24.07 20.61 4.17
CA ARG A 72 25.54 20.70 4.05
C ARG A 72 26.19 21.21 5.33
N GLU A 73 25.71 22.31 5.88
CA GLU A 73 26.19 22.90 7.13
C GLU A 73 25.00 23.46 7.93
N PRO A 74 24.97 23.36 9.27
CA PRO A 74 25.97 22.79 10.18
C PRO A 74 26.10 21.26 10.09
N PRO A 75 27.10 20.64 10.74
CA PRO A 75 27.28 19.17 10.74
C PRO A 75 26.06 18.37 11.16
N SER A 76 25.17 18.93 11.98
CA SER A 76 23.94 18.27 12.44
C SER A 76 22.93 18.00 11.34
N ILE A 77 23.03 18.67 10.20
CA ILE A 77 22.17 18.45 9.03
C ILE A 77 22.95 17.93 7.81
N SER A 78 24.27 17.81 7.92
CA SER A 78 25.13 17.48 6.78
C SER A 78 24.85 16.07 6.27
N GLY A 79 24.56 15.94 4.98
CA GLY A 79 24.26 14.66 4.32
C GLY A 79 22.83 14.16 4.51
N GLN A 80 21.97 14.90 5.22
CA GLN A 80 20.55 14.56 5.35
C GLN A 80 19.75 15.13 4.17
N GLU A 81 18.71 14.40 3.78
CA GLU A 81 17.69 14.86 2.85
C GLU A 81 16.58 15.57 3.63
N ASN A 82 16.15 16.74 3.16
CA ASN A 82 15.12 17.57 3.79
C ASN A 82 15.25 17.72 5.33
N PRO A 83 16.44 18.03 5.86
CA PRO A 83 16.69 17.97 7.31
C PRO A 83 15.82 18.94 8.10
N THR A 84 15.40 18.53 9.29
CA THR A 84 14.69 19.43 10.21
C THR A 84 15.58 20.57 10.68
N LEU A 85 15.14 21.81 10.44
CA LEU A 85 15.83 23.01 10.91
C LEU A 85 15.46 23.30 12.36
N SER A 86 16.38 23.02 13.28
CA SER A 86 16.24 23.38 14.69
C SER A 86 16.73 24.81 14.92
N LEU A 87 15.80 25.74 15.08
CA LEU A 87 16.05 27.17 15.27
C LEU A 87 15.72 27.60 16.70
N GLN A 88 16.16 28.80 17.08
CA GLN A 88 15.80 29.43 18.35
C GLN A 88 15.02 30.72 18.12
N ALA A 89 13.87 30.86 18.80
CA ALA A 89 12.98 32.00 18.62
C ALA A 89 13.70 33.34 18.87
N GLY A 90 13.57 34.27 17.92
CA GLY A 90 14.19 35.58 17.93
C GLY A 90 15.67 35.60 17.50
N MET A 91 16.30 34.47 17.19
CA MET A 91 17.64 34.43 16.61
C MET A 91 17.59 34.68 15.10
N GLN A 92 18.63 35.32 14.56
CA GLN A 92 18.75 35.59 13.13
C GLN A 92 19.55 34.48 12.45
N TYR A 93 19.02 33.96 11.35
CA TYR A 93 19.63 32.91 10.54
C TYR A 93 19.88 33.39 9.12
N ALA A 94 20.92 32.85 8.48
CA ALA A 94 21.16 32.96 7.05
C ALA A 94 21.12 31.57 6.43
N VAL A 95 20.15 31.30 5.56
CA VAL A 95 20.13 30.08 4.74
C VAL A 95 20.77 30.39 3.41
N THR A 96 21.86 29.70 3.08
CA THR A 96 22.50 29.74 1.75
C THR A 96 22.32 28.42 1.06
N TRP A 97 21.76 28.40 -0.15
CA TRP A 97 21.58 27.17 -0.90
C TRP A 97 22.22 27.27 -2.29
N GLU A 98 22.68 26.14 -2.82
CA GLU A 98 23.27 25.97 -4.15
C GLU A 98 22.33 25.14 -5.02
N ASN A 99 22.02 25.59 -6.24
CA ASN A 99 21.28 24.79 -7.21
C ASN A 99 22.20 23.67 -7.76
N LEU A 100 21.89 22.40 -7.53
CA LEU A 100 22.76 21.28 -7.87
C LEU A 100 22.47 20.65 -9.23
N ASP A 101 21.27 20.84 -9.77
CA ASP A 101 20.78 20.13 -10.97
C ASP A 101 20.46 21.07 -12.15
N GLY A 102 20.48 22.39 -11.94
CA GLY A 102 20.17 23.38 -12.98
C GLY A 102 18.69 23.54 -13.29
N LEU A 103 17.78 22.93 -12.52
CA LEU A 103 16.34 23.12 -12.64
C LEU A 103 15.87 24.32 -11.82
N PRO A 104 14.67 24.87 -12.08
CA PRO A 104 14.18 26.04 -11.33
C PRO A 104 13.92 25.71 -9.86
N HIS A 105 14.61 26.41 -8.96
CA HIS A 105 14.45 26.22 -7.51
C HIS A 105 14.31 27.54 -6.78
N ASN A 106 13.61 27.56 -5.66
CA ASN A 106 13.66 28.63 -4.68
C ASN A 106 13.48 28.09 -3.26
N PHE A 107 13.82 28.90 -2.25
CA PHE A 107 13.68 28.53 -0.84
C PHE A 107 12.61 29.38 -0.17
N VAL A 108 11.60 28.74 0.41
CA VAL A 108 10.50 29.36 1.14
C VAL A 108 10.42 28.79 2.54
N ILE A 109 10.08 29.62 3.53
CA ILE A 109 9.61 29.19 4.85
C ILE A 109 8.17 29.68 5.01
N GLN A 110 7.29 28.78 5.44
CA GLN A 110 5.89 29.07 5.70
C GLN A 110 5.49 28.71 7.13
N ASN A 111 4.38 29.29 7.57
CA ASN A 111 3.70 28.89 8.80
C ASN A 111 2.70 27.75 8.56
N GLN A 112 2.07 27.29 9.64
CA GLN A 112 1.07 26.21 9.61
C GLN A 112 -0.14 26.52 8.70
N ALA A 113 -0.44 27.80 8.46
CA ALA A 113 -1.51 28.23 7.55
C ALA A 113 -1.06 28.38 6.09
N GLY A 114 0.19 28.01 5.76
CA GLY A 114 0.76 28.17 4.42
C GLY A 114 1.19 29.61 4.07
N GLU A 115 1.17 30.53 5.02
CA GLU A 115 1.61 31.91 4.78
C GLU A 115 3.14 31.95 4.66
N GLN A 116 3.62 32.49 3.54
CA GLN A 116 5.05 32.57 3.25
C GLN A 116 5.71 33.67 4.08
N MET A 117 6.54 33.25 5.04
CA MET A 117 7.25 34.13 5.97
C MET A 117 8.63 34.54 5.44
N VAL A 118 9.27 33.65 4.66
CA VAL A 118 10.55 33.87 4.00
C VAL A 118 10.45 33.34 2.58
N ARG A 119 10.97 34.07 1.60
CA ARG A 119 10.97 33.64 0.20
C ARG A 119 12.21 34.13 -0.53
N SER A 120 12.87 33.22 -1.25
CA SER A 120 13.95 33.55 -2.18
C SER A 120 13.42 33.68 -3.61
N GLU A 121 14.21 34.32 -4.47
CA GLU A 121 13.95 34.30 -5.92
C GLU A 121 14.18 32.90 -6.50
N ILE A 122 13.57 32.62 -7.66
CA ILE A 122 13.82 31.36 -8.39
C ILE A 122 15.13 31.51 -9.18
N ILE A 123 16.04 30.54 -9.05
CA ILE A 123 17.26 30.46 -9.88
C ILE A 123 17.30 29.15 -10.64
N THR A 124 17.81 29.19 -11.87
CA THR A 124 17.78 28.06 -12.84
C THR A 124 19.18 27.70 -13.35
N GLU A 125 20.25 28.22 -12.74
CA GLU A 125 21.63 27.97 -13.18
C GLU A 125 22.30 27.00 -12.20
N GLN A 126 22.79 25.87 -12.72
CA GLN A 126 23.51 24.88 -11.92
C GLN A 126 24.78 25.49 -11.31
N GLY A 127 24.97 25.29 -10.01
CA GLY A 127 26.05 25.88 -9.22
C GLY A 127 25.77 27.31 -8.75
N ALA A 128 24.65 27.94 -9.16
CA ALA A 128 24.27 29.24 -8.63
C ALA A 128 23.87 29.12 -7.16
N THR A 129 24.19 30.14 -6.37
CA THR A 129 23.87 30.17 -4.93
C THR A 129 23.03 31.39 -4.59
N GLN A 130 22.12 31.22 -3.63
CA GLN A 130 21.34 32.31 -3.08
C GLN A 130 21.33 32.24 -1.54
N THR A 131 21.28 33.41 -0.90
CA THR A 131 21.18 33.51 0.56
C THR A 131 19.94 34.31 0.95
N VAL A 132 19.12 33.75 1.85
CA VAL A 132 18.05 34.47 2.54
C VAL A 132 18.39 34.63 4.02
N THR A 133 18.06 35.78 4.59
CA THR A 133 18.24 36.05 6.03
C THR A 133 16.91 36.34 6.66
N PHE A 134 16.64 35.72 7.81
CA PHE A 134 15.39 35.88 8.54
C PHE A 134 15.60 35.77 10.04
N THR A 135 14.62 36.24 10.81
CA THR A 135 14.57 36.02 12.27
C THR A 135 13.61 34.88 12.53
N ALA A 136 14.04 33.84 13.23
CA ALA A 136 13.18 32.70 13.54
C ALA A 136 12.03 33.13 14.46
N SER A 137 10.80 32.81 14.07
CA SER A 137 9.61 32.98 14.90
C SER A 137 8.98 31.60 15.18
N PRO A 138 8.25 31.43 16.31
CA PRO A 138 7.56 30.18 16.61
C PRO A 138 6.52 29.74 15.58
N GLU A 139 6.09 30.66 14.71
CA GLU A 139 5.12 30.39 13.64
C GLU A 139 5.75 29.68 12.44
N MET A 140 7.08 29.67 12.30
CA MET A 140 7.75 28.98 11.19
C MET A 140 7.71 27.47 11.42
N THR A 141 7.07 26.73 10.50
CA THR A 141 6.86 25.28 10.65
C THR A 141 7.46 24.46 9.51
N THR A 142 7.54 25.02 8.31
CA THR A 142 7.95 24.27 7.11
C THR A 142 8.82 25.13 6.21
N TYR A 143 9.83 24.53 5.59
CA TYR A 143 10.55 25.13 4.48
C TYR A 143 10.42 24.26 3.23
N LEU A 144 10.28 24.88 2.05
CA LEU A 144 10.10 24.15 0.79
C LEU A 144 10.67 24.87 -0.44
N CYS A 145 10.74 24.15 -1.55
CA CYS A 145 10.80 24.70 -2.91
C CYS A 145 9.40 24.77 -3.52
N GLU A 146 8.97 25.95 -3.96
CA GLU A 146 7.61 26.11 -4.54
C GLU A 146 7.46 25.37 -5.88
N VAL A 147 8.58 25.16 -6.59
CA VAL A 147 8.59 24.45 -7.88
C VAL A 147 8.50 22.93 -7.67
N HIS A 148 9.01 22.44 -6.54
CA HIS A 148 9.06 21.01 -6.21
C HIS A 148 8.57 20.76 -4.77
N PRO A 149 7.30 21.09 -4.46
CA PRO A 149 6.80 21.10 -3.08
C PRO A 149 6.66 19.70 -2.47
N ASN A 150 6.57 18.66 -3.31
CA ASN A 150 6.38 17.28 -2.87
C ASN A 150 7.70 16.61 -2.44
N THR A 151 8.83 17.06 -2.97
CA THR A 151 10.13 16.41 -2.80
C THR A 151 11.15 17.28 -2.07
N MET A 152 11.07 18.60 -2.22
CA MET A 152 11.99 19.54 -1.60
C MET A 152 11.30 20.29 -0.46
N VAL A 153 10.87 19.56 0.57
CA VAL A 153 10.13 20.08 1.73
C VAL A 153 10.70 19.51 3.02
N GLY A 154 10.93 20.35 4.03
CA GLY A 154 11.44 19.95 5.34
C GLY A 154 10.87 20.77 6.48
N THR A 155 11.03 20.27 7.71
CA THR A 155 10.42 20.84 8.92
C THR A 155 11.27 21.95 9.54
N VAL A 156 10.63 22.94 10.16
CA VAL A 156 11.27 23.95 11.01
C VAL A 156 10.78 23.80 12.45
N ASN A 157 11.70 23.53 13.38
CA ASN A 157 11.45 23.44 14.82
C ASN A 157 12.05 24.66 15.52
N VAL A 158 11.23 25.53 16.10
CA VAL A 158 11.72 26.74 16.79
C VAL A 158 11.62 26.63 18.31
N SER A 159 12.76 26.45 18.98
CA SER A 159 12.87 26.35 20.43
C SER A 159 12.91 27.72 21.13
N GLY A 160 12.35 27.84 22.33
CA GLY A 160 12.47 29.05 23.17
C GLY A 160 11.18 29.77 23.58
N SER A 161 10.01 29.19 23.38
CA SER A 161 8.79 29.61 24.09
C SER A 161 8.75 28.91 25.46
N GLY A 162 9.31 29.55 26.50
CA GLY A 162 9.13 29.10 27.89
C GLY A 162 7.66 29.23 28.30
N GLY A 163 7.09 28.32 29.08
CA GLY A 163 7.61 27.93 30.40
C GLY A 163 7.87 26.44 30.61
N ASP A 164 9.06 26.21 31.18
CA ASP A 164 9.62 24.97 31.71
C ASP A 164 8.93 24.57 33.03
N GLN A 165 8.49 23.31 33.12
CA GLN A 165 8.58 22.51 34.35
C GLN A 165 9.00 21.07 34.03
N THR A 166 10.32 20.91 33.99
CA THR A 166 11.12 19.85 34.62
C THR A 166 10.35 18.64 35.18
N THR A 167 10.65 17.50 34.55
CA THR A 167 10.30 16.14 34.89
C THR A 167 10.69 15.77 36.33
N THR A 168 9.71 15.30 37.11
CA THR A 168 9.96 14.35 38.20
C THR A 168 9.08 13.14 37.96
N GLN A 169 9.70 11.99 37.73
CA GLN A 169 9.01 10.71 37.66
C GLN A 169 8.38 10.41 39.03
N GLU A 170 7.05 10.35 39.08
CA GLU A 170 6.32 9.50 40.01
C GLU A 170 5.12 8.88 39.29
N THR A 171 5.12 7.55 39.25
CA THR A 171 4.06 6.70 38.76
C THR A 171 2.75 7.01 39.49
N THR A 172 1.80 7.66 38.82
CA THR A 172 0.40 7.61 39.22
C THR A 172 -0.48 7.52 37.98
N THR A 173 -1.12 6.36 37.82
CA THR A 173 -2.20 6.08 36.90
C THR A 173 -3.30 7.12 37.10
N THR A 174 -3.48 8.00 36.11
CA THR A 174 -4.69 8.81 35.98
C THR A 174 -4.95 8.97 34.50
N THR A 175 -6.03 8.31 34.07
CA THR A 175 -6.74 8.47 32.81
C THR A 175 -6.82 9.97 32.48
N GLN A 176 -6.07 10.41 31.47
CA GLN A 176 -6.37 11.67 30.80
C GLN A 176 -7.17 11.31 29.57
N GLU A 177 -8.44 11.71 29.58
CA GLU A 177 -9.23 11.86 28.37
C GLU A 177 -8.43 12.77 27.41
N GLN A 178 -8.09 12.20 26.27
CA GLN A 178 -7.32 12.81 25.20
C GLN A 178 -8.29 13.69 24.39
N ASP A 179 -8.39 14.97 24.76
CA ASP A 179 -9.22 15.94 24.05
C ASP A 179 -8.47 16.50 22.81
N GLY A 180 -8.26 15.59 21.85
CA GLY A 180 -7.62 15.80 20.56
C GLY A 180 -7.76 14.52 19.75
N ALA A 181 -8.99 14.15 19.41
CA ALA A 181 -9.25 12.95 18.62
C ALA A 181 -8.62 13.12 17.23
N GLY A 182 -7.83 12.14 16.78
CA GLY A 182 -7.44 12.04 15.38
C GLY A 182 -8.66 11.84 14.48
N TYR A 183 -8.46 11.77 13.16
CA TYR A 183 -9.58 11.66 12.20
C TYR A 183 -10.57 10.53 12.50
N PHE A 184 -10.08 9.36 12.93
CA PHE A 184 -10.94 8.26 13.37
C PHE A 184 -11.25 8.35 14.86
N GLU A 185 -12.50 8.07 15.20
CA GLU A 185 -12.89 7.85 16.58
C GLU A 185 -12.16 6.62 17.16
N GLN A 186 -11.87 6.65 18.45
CA GLN A 186 -11.30 5.50 19.13
C GLN A 186 -12.34 4.37 19.23
N GLY A 187 -11.96 3.19 18.74
CA GLY A 187 -12.73 1.96 18.74
C GLY A 187 -12.47 1.07 19.96
N PRO A 188 -12.92 -0.19 19.91
CA PRO A 188 -12.73 -1.14 21.02
C PRO A 188 -11.24 -1.42 21.25
N GLU A 189 -10.91 -1.69 22.52
CA GLU A 189 -9.59 -2.18 22.91
C GLU A 189 -9.43 -3.64 22.48
N VAL A 190 -8.26 -3.98 21.93
CA VAL A 190 -7.90 -5.35 21.51
C VAL A 190 -6.45 -5.66 21.87
N GLY A 191 -6.13 -6.95 21.99
CA GLY A 191 -4.76 -7.45 22.02
C GLY A 191 -4.30 -7.92 20.64
N VAL A 192 -3.00 -8.10 20.49
CA VAL A 192 -2.39 -8.77 19.34
C VAL A 192 -1.52 -9.93 19.81
N GLN A 193 -1.77 -11.13 19.29
CA GLN A 193 -0.95 -12.31 19.53
C GLN A 193 -0.05 -12.54 18.32
N VAL A 194 1.26 -12.61 18.55
CA VAL A 194 2.21 -13.05 17.51
C VAL A 194 2.01 -14.55 17.26
N VAL A 195 1.60 -14.91 16.04
CA VAL A 195 1.41 -16.31 15.62
C VAL A 195 2.64 -16.83 14.91
N ALA A 196 3.22 -16.02 14.03
CA ALA A 196 4.45 -16.35 13.32
C ALA A 196 5.31 -15.11 13.10
N GLN A 197 6.62 -15.32 13.00
CA GLN A 197 7.63 -14.29 12.70
C GLN A 197 8.74 -14.89 11.82
N GLY A 198 9.63 -14.01 11.36
CA GLY A 198 10.84 -14.36 10.62
C GLY A 198 10.63 -14.37 9.11
N MET A 199 9.44 -13.98 8.65
CA MET A 199 9.14 -13.65 7.25
C MET A 199 9.81 -12.32 6.88
N THR A 200 9.85 -11.97 5.61
CA THR A 200 10.43 -10.71 5.15
C THR A 200 9.38 -9.60 5.08
N ALA A 201 8.41 -9.76 4.19
CA ALA A 201 7.32 -8.84 3.93
C ALA A 201 6.09 -9.64 3.47
N PRO A 202 5.31 -10.21 4.42
CA PRO A 202 4.17 -11.06 4.09
C PRO A 202 3.12 -10.29 3.28
N THR A 203 2.52 -10.93 2.28
CA THR A 203 1.63 -10.29 1.28
C THR A 203 0.21 -10.81 1.30
N ASP A 204 -0.01 -12.09 1.63
CA ASP A 204 -1.34 -12.70 1.66
C ASP A 204 -1.37 -13.92 2.60
N HIS A 205 -2.58 -14.30 3.04
CA HIS A 205 -2.83 -15.40 3.97
C HIS A 205 -4.03 -16.22 3.53
N ALA A 206 -3.81 -17.53 3.43
CA ALA A 206 -4.85 -18.48 3.07
C ALA A 206 -4.85 -19.72 3.98
N ILE A 207 -6.02 -20.31 4.14
CA ILE A 207 -6.21 -21.55 4.91
C ILE A 207 -6.81 -22.59 3.98
N PRO A 208 -6.15 -23.74 3.75
CA PRO A 208 -6.74 -24.79 2.96
C PRO A 208 -7.95 -25.36 3.70
N GLY A 209 -9.05 -25.56 2.97
CA GLY A 209 -10.24 -26.29 3.43
C GLY A 209 -10.02 -27.78 3.69
N ASP A 210 -8.81 -28.21 4.07
CA ASP A 210 -8.42 -29.60 4.29
C ASP A 210 -8.58 -30.07 5.76
N GLY A 211 -9.01 -29.18 6.66
CA GLY A 211 -9.20 -29.46 8.08
C GLY A 211 -7.90 -29.67 8.87
N SER A 212 -6.74 -29.38 8.29
CA SER A 212 -5.44 -29.52 8.97
C SER A 212 -5.17 -28.42 9.99
N GLY A 213 -5.86 -27.28 9.89
CA GLY A 213 -5.61 -26.09 10.71
C GLY A 213 -4.30 -25.37 10.38
N ARG A 214 -3.61 -25.77 9.31
CA ARG A 214 -2.42 -25.08 8.80
C ARG A 214 -2.84 -23.77 8.14
N GLN A 215 -1.97 -22.78 8.24
CA GLN A 215 -2.13 -21.50 7.58
C GLN A 215 -0.96 -21.30 6.62
N PHE A 216 -1.19 -20.60 5.52
CA PHE A 216 -0.18 -20.36 4.50
C PHE A 216 -0.05 -18.87 4.31
N VAL A 217 1.18 -18.38 4.30
CA VAL A 217 1.48 -16.95 4.16
C VAL A 217 2.45 -16.79 3.02
N THR A 218 2.08 -16.03 2.00
CA THR A 218 3.02 -15.61 0.96
C THR A 218 3.94 -14.54 1.52
N ASP A 219 5.21 -14.62 1.15
CA ASP A 219 6.22 -13.63 1.39
C ASP A 219 6.57 -12.94 0.08
N GLN A 220 6.70 -11.62 0.07
CA GLN A 220 6.94 -10.85 -1.17
C GLN A 220 8.16 -11.38 -1.95
N THR A 221 9.13 -11.98 -1.25
CA THR A 221 10.37 -12.57 -1.77
C THR A 221 10.21 -13.86 -2.56
N GLY A 222 9.03 -14.49 -2.57
CA GLY A 222 8.72 -15.66 -3.42
C GLY A 222 8.41 -16.95 -2.67
N GLU A 223 8.50 -16.96 -1.35
CA GLU A 223 8.18 -18.12 -0.53
C GLU A 223 6.72 -18.14 -0.07
N VAL A 224 6.12 -19.34 -0.06
CA VAL A 224 4.89 -19.60 0.69
C VAL A 224 5.25 -20.33 1.97
N TRP A 225 5.08 -19.67 3.12
CA TRP A 225 5.37 -20.25 4.43
C TRP A 225 4.19 -21.02 4.99
N VAL A 226 4.46 -22.18 5.61
CA VAL A 226 3.46 -22.88 6.44
C VAL A 226 3.55 -22.36 7.87
N VAL A 227 2.42 -22.00 8.44
CA VAL A 227 2.27 -21.59 9.83
C VAL A 227 1.37 -22.58 10.56
N THR A 228 1.85 -23.07 11.69
CA THR A 228 1.13 -24.00 12.58
C THR A 228 0.98 -23.39 13.98
N GLU A 229 0.41 -24.13 14.92
CA GLU A 229 0.38 -23.75 16.34
C GLU A 229 1.77 -23.48 16.94
N ASN A 230 2.83 -24.02 16.32
CA ASN A 230 4.21 -23.83 16.74
C ASN A 230 4.91 -22.65 16.04
N GLY A 231 4.16 -21.87 15.25
CA GLY A 231 4.66 -20.77 14.44
C GLY A 231 5.03 -21.20 13.01
N ARG A 232 5.91 -20.42 12.38
CA ARG A 232 6.37 -20.65 11.01
C ARG A 232 7.27 -21.89 10.91
N GLU A 233 7.00 -22.76 9.96
CA GLU A 233 7.88 -23.87 9.61
C GLU A 233 9.20 -23.39 8.98
N GLN A 234 10.25 -24.20 9.08
CA GLN A 234 11.59 -23.81 8.59
C GLN A 234 11.71 -23.84 7.07
N MET A 235 10.96 -24.73 6.41
CA MET A 235 10.98 -24.87 4.96
C MET A 235 9.68 -24.31 4.40
N PRO A 236 9.74 -23.54 3.30
CA PRO A 236 8.53 -23.08 2.66
C PRO A 236 7.78 -24.26 2.03
N PHE A 237 6.47 -24.10 1.89
CA PHE A 237 5.60 -25.00 1.14
C PHE A 237 6.03 -25.07 -0.32
N ILE A 238 6.30 -23.91 -0.92
CA ILE A 238 6.83 -23.72 -2.27
C ILE A 238 7.63 -22.42 -2.31
N ASP A 239 8.62 -22.36 -3.19
CA ASP A 239 9.43 -21.18 -3.50
C ASP A 239 9.37 -20.96 -5.02
N VAL A 240 8.93 -19.78 -5.44
CA VAL A 240 8.80 -19.36 -6.85
C VAL A 240 9.69 -18.17 -7.19
N SER A 241 10.64 -17.82 -6.32
CA SER A 241 11.56 -16.70 -6.54
C SER A 241 12.36 -16.79 -7.84
N ASP A 242 12.53 -18.00 -8.39
CA ASP A 242 13.28 -18.27 -9.62
C ASP A 242 12.60 -17.80 -10.92
N ARG A 243 11.31 -17.48 -10.87
CA ARG A 243 10.51 -17.02 -12.02
C ARG A 243 9.97 -15.61 -11.87
N MET A 244 10.34 -14.93 -10.79
CA MET A 244 9.93 -13.57 -10.48
C MET A 244 10.94 -12.55 -10.99
N VAL A 245 10.50 -11.29 -11.07
CA VAL A 245 11.43 -10.16 -11.20
C VAL A 245 12.36 -10.08 -9.99
N THR A 246 13.55 -9.51 -10.17
CA THR A 246 14.43 -9.16 -9.04
C THR A 246 13.85 -7.97 -8.29
N LEU A 247 13.46 -8.16 -7.03
CA LEU A 247 12.96 -7.08 -6.18
C LEU A 247 14.03 -6.00 -5.95
N GLY A 248 13.59 -4.75 -5.93
CA GLY A 248 14.46 -3.58 -5.79
C GLY A 248 15.29 -3.26 -7.05
N GLU A 249 15.16 -4.04 -8.13
CA GLU A 249 15.69 -3.72 -9.45
C GLU A 249 14.54 -3.34 -10.38
N PHE A 250 14.53 -2.10 -10.86
CA PHE A 250 13.44 -1.57 -11.64
C PHE A 250 13.84 -1.37 -13.10
N ASN A 251 12.91 -1.69 -14.00
CA ASN A 251 13.05 -1.43 -15.43
C ASN A 251 12.11 -0.28 -15.84
N GLY A 252 12.24 0.18 -17.08
CA GLY A 252 11.41 1.28 -17.59
C GLY A 252 11.87 2.68 -17.14
N SER A 253 11.25 3.71 -17.72
CA SER A 253 11.63 5.11 -17.50
C SER A 253 10.93 5.78 -16.31
N TYR A 254 9.96 5.11 -15.70
CA TYR A 254 9.14 5.65 -14.61
C TYR A 254 9.80 5.43 -13.25
N ALA A 255 10.37 4.26 -13.02
CA ALA A 255 10.89 3.88 -11.72
C ALA A 255 12.17 4.65 -11.35
N ASN A 256 12.26 5.11 -10.10
CA ASN A 256 13.52 5.59 -9.55
C ASN A 256 14.37 4.37 -9.17
N PRO A 257 15.58 4.19 -9.73
CA PRO A 257 16.42 3.02 -9.45
C PRO A 257 16.92 2.94 -8.01
N ASN A 258 16.73 3.99 -7.19
CA ASN A 258 17.11 4.02 -5.78
C ASN A 258 15.90 4.05 -4.83
N GLN A 259 14.67 3.84 -5.31
CA GLN A 259 13.52 3.77 -4.43
C GLN A 259 13.54 2.49 -3.59
N ALA A 260 13.04 2.59 -2.36
CA ALA A 260 12.92 1.44 -1.46
C ALA A 260 11.57 0.71 -1.58
N TYR A 261 10.59 1.33 -2.22
CA TYR A 261 9.24 0.81 -2.39
C TYR A 261 9.14 -0.07 -3.64
N ASP A 262 8.55 -1.24 -3.49
CA ASP A 262 8.32 -2.20 -4.57
C ASP A 262 6.99 -2.91 -4.29
N GLU A 263 6.03 -2.86 -5.23
CA GLU A 263 4.76 -3.61 -5.13
C GLU A 263 4.90 -5.01 -5.70
N ARG A 264 5.89 -5.22 -6.58
CA ARG A 264 6.11 -6.50 -7.25
C ARG A 264 6.52 -7.57 -6.26
N GLY A 265 6.27 -8.82 -6.61
CA GLY A 265 6.66 -9.94 -5.79
C GLY A 265 5.72 -11.12 -5.91
N LEU A 266 5.72 -11.98 -4.91
CA LEU A 266 4.64 -12.95 -4.72
C LEU A 266 3.56 -12.28 -3.87
N LEU A 267 2.38 -12.09 -4.46
CA LEU A 267 1.37 -11.15 -3.97
C LEU A 267 0.14 -11.85 -3.40
N GLY A 268 -0.28 -12.97 -3.99
CA GLY A 268 -1.50 -13.66 -3.60
C GLY A 268 -1.36 -15.17 -3.54
N ILE A 269 -2.12 -15.80 -2.66
CA ILE A 269 -2.32 -17.25 -2.59
C ILE A 269 -3.79 -17.57 -2.34
N GLU A 270 -4.30 -18.56 -3.06
CA GLU A 270 -5.61 -19.12 -2.73
C GLU A 270 -5.65 -20.62 -3.00
N PHE A 271 -6.37 -21.36 -2.17
CA PHE A 271 -6.58 -22.79 -2.35
C PHE A 271 -7.87 -23.04 -3.09
N HIS A 272 -7.87 -24.04 -4.00
CA HIS A 272 -9.11 -24.47 -4.62
C HIS A 272 -10.14 -24.88 -3.54
N PRO A 273 -11.44 -24.59 -3.69
CA PRO A 273 -12.46 -25.01 -2.72
C PRO A 273 -12.50 -26.53 -2.48
N SER A 274 -11.96 -27.32 -3.42
CA SER A 274 -11.77 -28.79 -3.35
C SER A 274 -10.31 -29.21 -3.13
N PHE A 275 -9.46 -28.38 -2.53
CA PHE A 275 -8.02 -28.62 -2.36
C PHE A 275 -7.69 -29.99 -1.72
N ALA A 276 -8.48 -30.42 -0.73
CA ALA A 276 -8.30 -31.72 -0.09
C ALA A 276 -8.41 -32.91 -1.08
N GLU A 277 -9.11 -32.73 -2.20
CA GLU A 277 -9.34 -33.74 -3.21
C GLU A 277 -8.43 -33.57 -4.44
N ASN A 278 -8.33 -32.33 -4.95
CA ASN A 278 -7.63 -32.05 -6.20
C ASN A 278 -6.19 -31.53 -6.02
N ARG A 279 -5.84 -31.10 -4.80
CA ARG A 279 -4.52 -30.56 -4.42
C ARG A 279 -4.12 -29.27 -5.13
N LYS A 280 -5.08 -28.56 -5.73
CA LYS A 280 -4.83 -27.35 -6.52
C LYS A 280 -4.81 -26.09 -5.66
N PHE A 281 -3.84 -25.25 -5.88
CA PHE A 281 -3.73 -23.92 -5.29
C PHE A 281 -3.23 -22.94 -6.36
N TYR A 282 -3.41 -21.65 -6.12
CA TYR A 282 -3.18 -20.60 -7.08
C TYR A 282 -2.27 -19.55 -6.46
N LEU A 283 -1.34 -19.04 -7.24
CA LEU A 283 -0.45 -17.95 -6.84
C LEU A 283 -0.58 -16.79 -7.82
N HIS A 284 -0.49 -15.58 -7.30
CA HIS A 284 -0.39 -14.33 -8.06
C HIS A 284 1.00 -13.73 -7.82
N TYR A 285 1.79 -13.53 -8.88
CA TYR A 285 3.15 -13.03 -8.75
C TYR A 285 3.65 -12.26 -9.99
N SER A 286 4.62 -11.38 -9.76
CA SER A 286 5.26 -10.54 -10.77
C SER A 286 6.40 -11.28 -11.48
N ALA A 287 6.18 -11.69 -12.74
CA ALA A 287 7.16 -12.33 -13.60
C ALA A 287 7.93 -11.31 -14.47
N PRO A 288 9.15 -11.62 -14.92
CA PRO A 288 9.86 -10.78 -15.88
C PRO A 288 9.08 -10.57 -17.19
N PRO A 289 9.33 -9.47 -17.92
CA PRO A 289 8.81 -9.26 -19.27
C PRO A 289 9.00 -10.49 -20.18
N ASN A 290 7.97 -10.82 -20.95
CA ASN A 290 7.98 -11.90 -21.91
C ASN A 290 7.86 -11.37 -23.36
N GLU A 291 7.76 -12.26 -24.36
CA GLU A 291 7.71 -11.86 -25.77
C GLU A 291 6.47 -11.02 -26.16
N GLN A 292 5.43 -11.02 -25.32
CA GLN A 292 4.20 -10.23 -25.52
C GLN A 292 4.27 -8.88 -24.82
N THR A 293 5.22 -8.70 -23.90
CA THR A 293 5.41 -7.44 -23.16
C THR A 293 5.94 -6.37 -24.10
N PRO A 294 5.25 -5.22 -24.24
CA PRO A 294 5.75 -4.14 -25.08
C PRO A 294 7.08 -3.57 -24.58
N ASP A 295 7.91 -3.08 -25.51
CA ASP A 295 9.20 -2.48 -25.18
C ASP A 295 9.06 -1.36 -24.13
N GLY A 296 9.81 -1.48 -23.04
CA GLY A 296 9.87 -0.48 -21.98
C GLY A 296 8.89 -0.68 -20.82
N TRP A 297 7.98 -1.66 -20.91
CA TRP A 297 7.09 -2.06 -19.81
C TRP A 297 7.89 -2.85 -18.75
N ASP A 298 7.48 -2.76 -17.49
CA ASP A 298 8.29 -3.24 -16.36
C ASP A 298 8.26 -4.77 -16.21
N HIS A 299 7.07 -5.37 -16.17
CA HIS A 299 6.88 -6.79 -15.82
C HIS A 299 5.55 -7.36 -16.33
N VAL A 300 5.26 -8.59 -15.92
CA VAL A 300 3.99 -9.28 -16.17
C VAL A 300 3.44 -9.77 -14.84
N GLU A 301 2.23 -9.40 -14.47
CA GLU A 301 1.52 -10.08 -13.37
C GLU A 301 0.97 -11.41 -13.87
N VAL A 302 1.21 -12.48 -13.12
CA VAL A 302 0.87 -13.85 -13.50
C VAL A 302 0.01 -14.48 -12.42
N VAL A 303 -1.15 -15.02 -12.82
CA VAL A 303 -1.94 -15.93 -11.97
C VAL A 303 -1.75 -17.35 -12.49
N SER A 304 -1.19 -18.21 -11.64
CA SER A 304 -0.84 -19.59 -11.98
C SER A 304 -1.50 -20.59 -11.05
N GLU A 305 -1.96 -21.71 -11.61
CA GLU A 305 -2.33 -22.90 -10.86
C GLU A 305 -1.11 -23.79 -10.59
N PHE A 306 -1.02 -24.33 -9.38
CA PHE A 306 -0.05 -25.32 -8.93
C PHE A 306 -0.76 -26.50 -8.26
N THR A 307 -0.05 -27.62 -8.15
CA THR A 307 -0.53 -28.83 -7.47
C THR A 307 0.39 -29.20 -6.30
N ALA A 308 -0.20 -29.44 -5.12
CA ALA A 308 0.52 -29.92 -3.94
C ALA A 308 0.93 -31.39 -4.06
N SER A 309 1.91 -31.83 -3.27
CA SER A 309 2.29 -33.23 -3.09
C SER A 309 1.12 -34.07 -2.59
N THR A 310 1.19 -35.39 -2.76
CA THR A 310 0.09 -36.29 -2.37
C THR A 310 -0.21 -36.30 -0.87
N ASP A 311 0.77 -35.94 -0.04
CA ASP A 311 0.65 -35.79 1.41
C ASP A 311 0.34 -34.33 1.83
N LEU A 312 0.13 -33.43 0.86
CA LEU A 312 -0.19 -32.01 1.05
C LEU A 312 0.86 -31.21 1.81
N THR A 313 2.09 -31.70 1.95
CA THR A 313 3.14 -31.05 2.75
C THR A 313 3.99 -30.06 1.96
N THR A 314 4.02 -30.16 0.63
CA THR A 314 4.82 -29.29 -0.26
C THR A 314 4.08 -28.99 -1.56
N GLY A 315 4.26 -27.80 -2.12
CA GLY A 315 3.85 -27.45 -3.49
C GLY A 315 4.84 -27.99 -4.52
N ASN A 316 4.37 -28.36 -5.72
CA ASN A 316 5.24 -28.76 -6.81
C ASN A 316 5.50 -27.57 -7.78
N PRO A 317 6.68 -26.93 -7.75
CA PRO A 317 6.98 -25.80 -8.64
C PRO A 317 6.95 -26.14 -10.13
N GLU A 318 7.13 -27.42 -10.48
CA GLU A 318 7.09 -27.91 -11.87
C GLU A 318 5.67 -28.20 -12.38
N SER A 319 4.65 -28.05 -11.53
CA SER A 319 3.24 -28.30 -11.92
C SER A 319 2.53 -27.07 -12.46
N GLU A 320 3.25 -25.97 -12.62
CA GLU A 320 2.70 -24.68 -13.00
C GLU A 320 1.87 -24.74 -14.28
N ARG A 321 0.66 -24.18 -14.18
CA ARG A 321 -0.23 -23.88 -15.30
C ARG A 321 -0.64 -22.42 -15.19
N ILE A 322 -0.01 -21.58 -16.01
CA ILE A 322 -0.36 -20.15 -16.13
C ILE A 322 -1.82 -20.04 -16.59
N LEU A 323 -2.62 -19.28 -15.84
CA LEU A 323 -4.02 -19.00 -16.16
C LEU A 323 -4.17 -17.63 -16.81
N LEU A 324 -3.73 -16.57 -16.13
CA LEU A 324 -3.83 -15.19 -16.59
C LEU A 324 -2.45 -14.54 -16.61
N GLN A 325 -2.26 -13.61 -17.55
CA GLN A 325 -1.08 -12.77 -17.65
C GLN A 325 -1.51 -11.34 -17.98
N PHE A 326 -1.11 -10.40 -17.16
CA PHE A 326 -1.37 -8.98 -17.34
C PHE A 326 -0.05 -8.29 -17.63
N GLN A 327 0.07 -7.67 -18.81
CA GLN A 327 1.25 -6.89 -19.13
C GLN A 327 1.22 -5.63 -18.28
N LYS A 328 2.29 -5.36 -17.51
CA LYS A 328 2.34 -4.23 -16.59
C LYS A 328 3.27 -3.15 -17.11
N PRO A 329 2.73 -1.97 -17.46
CA PRO A 329 3.55 -0.91 -17.99
C PRO A 329 4.47 -0.33 -16.92
N GLN A 330 4.02 -0.20 -15.67
CA GLN A 330 4.80 0.29 -14.55
C GLN A 330 4.92 -0.76 -13.43
N TYR A 331 5.85 -0.52 -12.49
CA TYR A 331 6.22 -1.45 -11.41
C TYR A 331 5.21 -1.51 -10.25
N ASN A 332 4.08 -0.81 -10.36
CA ASN A 332 3.15 -0.58 -9.27
C ASN A 332 1.69 -0.69 -9.75
N HIS A 333 0.77 -0.63 -8.79
CA HIS A 333 -0.63 -0.98 -8.92
C HIS A 333 -0.82 -2.43 -9.35
N ASP A 334 -0.07 -3.34 -8.72
CA ASP A 334 0.00 -4.76 -9.11
C ASP A 334 -1.20 -5.58 -8.61
N GLY A 335 -2.11 -4.96 -7.83
CA GLY A 335 -3.16 -5.68 -7.13
C GLY A 335 -2.62 -6.38 -5.90
N GLY A 336 -3.04 -7.61 -5.63
CA GLY A 336 -2.65 -8.29 -4.40
C GLY A 336 -3.24 -9.69 -4.26
N PRO A 337 -3.93 -9.99 -3.14
CA PRO A 337 -4.62 -11.25 -2.93
C PRO A 337 -5.59 -11.61 -4.06
N ILE A 338 -5.88 -12.90 -4.18
CA ILE A 338 -6.91 -13.47 -5.07
C ILE A 338 -7.87 -14.30 -4.21
N ALA A 339 -9.13 -14.43 -4.63
CA ALA A 339 -10.13 -15.09 -3.79
C ALA A 339 -11.08 -15.98 -4.59
N PHE A 340 -11.47 -17.13 -4.04
CA PHE A 340 -12.63 -17.85 -4.56
C PHE A 340 -13.92 -17.23 -4.02
N GLY A 341 -14.84 -16.91 -4.93
CA GLY A 341 -16.20 -16.55 -4.57
C GLY A 341 -17.00 -17.76 -4.06
N PRO A 342 -18.14 -17.53 -3.39
CA PRO A 342 -19.04 -18.60 -2.96
C PRO A 342 -19.68 -19.36 -4.13
N ASP A 343 -19.56 -18.84 -5.34
CA ASP A 343 -19.96 -19.45 -6.60
C ASP A 343 -18.92 -20.43 -7.17
N GLY A 344 -17.72 -20.48 -6.59
CA GLY A 344 -16.64 -21.39 -6.98
C GLY A 344 -15.71 -20.85 -8.08
N TYR A 345 -15.87 -19.58 -8.49
CA TYR A 345 -14.98 -18.94 -9.46
C TYR A 345 -13.85 -18.17 -8.78
N LEU A 346 -12.73 -18.02 -9.48
CA LEU A 346 -11.58 -17.26 -9.00
C LEU A 346 -11.74 -15.78 -9.39
N TYR A 347 -11.63 -14.90 -8.40
CA TYR A 347 -11.64 -13.45 -8.54
C TYR A 347 -10.21 -12.91 -8.41
N VAL A 348 -9.81 -12.09 -9.37
CA VAL A 348 -8.45 -11.55 -9.49
C VAL A 348 -8.57 -10.02 -9.64
N PRO A 349 -8.26 -9.24 -8.59
CA PRO A 349 -8.15 -7.80 -8.71
C PRO A 349 -6.84 -7.43 -9.42
N MET A 350 -6.90 -6.43 -10.31
CA MET A 350 -5.74 -5.94 -11.04
C MET A 350 -5.80 -4.42 -11.16
N GLY A 351 -4.76 -3.72 -10.72
CA GLY A 351 -4.70 -2.27 -10.83
C GLY A 351 -4.55 -1.78 -12.27
N ASP A 352 -4.79 -0.48 -12.45
CA ASP A 352 -4.88 0.25 -13.71
C ASP A 352 -3.61 0.25 -14.57
N GLY A 353 -2.50 -0.29 -14.07
CA GLY A 353 -1.23 -0.37 -14.81
C GLY A 353 -0.11 0.42 -14.18
N GLY A 354 -0.42 1.31 -13.22
CA GLY A 354 0.57 1.97 -12.38
C GLY A 354 1.16 3.24 -12.96
N GLY A 355 1.38 4.24 -12.13
CA GLY A 355 1.72 5.59 -12.58
C GLY A 355 0.85 6.59 -11.85
N ALA A 356 1.22 7.87 -11.90
CA ALA A 356 0.29 8.91 -11.44
C ALA A 356 -0.55 9.38 -12.62
N ASP A 357 -1.79 9.77 -12.35
CA ASP A 357 -2.68 10.52 -13.24
C ASP A 357 -3.12 9.81 -14.53
N ASP A 358 -2.86 8.51 -14.68
CA ASP A 358 -3.17 7.67 -15.85
C ASP A 358 -2.69 8.24 -17.21
N ASP A 359 -1.70 9.13 -17.20
CA ASP A 359 -1.27 9.85 -18.40
C ASP A 359 -0.03 9.23 -19.08
N MET A 360 0.45 8.12 -18.51
CA MET A 360 1.66 7.42 -18.92
C MET A 360 1.40 6.32 -19.96
N TYR A 361 2.47 5.82 -20.58
CA TYR A 361 2.37 4.70 -21.52
C TYR A 361 1.69 3.50 -20.87
N GLY A 362 0.84 2.81 -21.63
CA GLY A 362 0.06 1.68 -21.13
C GLY A 362 -1.37 2.04 -20.72
N HIS A 363 -1.67 3.32 -20.47
CA HIS A 363 -3.03 3.80 -20.30
C HIS A 363 -3.67 4.07 -21.66
N VAL A 364 -4.90 3.60 -21.84
CA VAL A 364 -5.65 3.75 -23.10
C VAL A 364 -6.65 4.91 -23.01
N PRO A 365 -7.04 5.51 -24.14
CA PRO A 365 -8.16 6.44 -24.16
C PRO A 365 -9.45 5.75 -23.75
N ASP A 366 -10.21 6.40 -22.88
CA ASP A 366 -11.52 5.93 -22.43
C ASP A 366 -12.65 6.89 -22.86
N TRP A 367 -13.83 6.76 -22.25
CA TRP A 367 -15.02 7.54 -22.58
C TRP A 367 -15.08 8.92 -21.90
N TYR A 368 -14.24 9.20 -20.90
CA TYR A 368 -14.28 10.42 -20.10
C TYR A 368 -13.18 11.41 -20.53
N ASP A 369 -13.44 12.14 -21.63
CA ASP A 369 -12.51 13.09 -22.27
C ASP A 369 -11.83 14.14 -21.36
N ARG A 370 -12.33 14.38 -20.14
CA ARG A 370 -11.77 15.39 -19.23
C ARG A 370 -10.50 14.92 -18.55
N ASN A 371 -10.38 13.62 -18.28
CA ASN A 371 -9.13 13.01 -17.84
C ASN A 371 -8.52 12.29 -19.04
N ALA A 372 -7.19 12.39 -19.15
CA ALA A 372 -6.50 11.85 -20.31
C ALA A 372 -6.22 10.37 -20.09
N GLY A 373 -6.96 9.50 -20.78
CA GLY A 373 -6.81 8.06 -20.62
C GLY A 373 -7.30 7.55 -19.27
N GLY A 374 -7.27 6.23 -19.12
CA GLY A 374 -7.67 5.55 -17.88
C GLY A 374 -8.04 4.11 -18.15
N ASN A 375 -7.25 3.17 -17.63
CA ASN A 375 -7.57 1.75 -17.79
C ASN A 375 -8.78 1.33 -16.95
N GLY A 376 -8.99 1.94 -15.77
CA GLY A 376 -10.18 1.67 -14.95
C GLY A 376 -11.52 1.95 -15.66
N GLN A 377 -11.54 2.83 -16.67
CA GLN A 377 -12.74 3.09 -17.46
C GLN A 377 -12.76 2.39 -18.83
N ASP A 378 -11.73 1.61 -19.18
CA ASP A 378 -11.71 0.82 -20.41
C ASP A 378 -12.07 -0.64 -20.14
N VAL A 379 -13.12 -1.12 -20.80
CA VAL A 379 -13.53 -2.53 -20.71
C VAL A 379 -13.23 -3.31 -21.99
N THR A 380 -12.47 -2.75 -22.94
CA THR A 380 -12.38 -3.28 -24.31
C THR A 380 -10.98 -3.65 -24.79
N GLN A 381 -9.92 -3.00 -24.28
CA GLN A 381 -8.56 -3.18 -24.80
C GLN A 381 -7.69 -4.01 -23.87
N ASN A 382 -7.93 -3.95 -22.56
CA ASN A 382 -7.13 -4.64 -21.56
C ASN A 382 -7.94 -4.95 -20.29
N LEU A 383 -7.32 -5.64 -19.33
CA LEU A 383 -7.93 -6.09 -18.07
C LEU A 383 -7.31 -5.38 -16.84
N LEU A 384 -6.84 -4.13 -17.00
CA LEU A 384 -6.23 -3.35 -15.93
C LEU A 384 -7.27 -2.40 -15.34
N GLY A 385 -7.27 -2.24 -14.01
CA GLY A 385 -8.27 -1.43 -13.30
C GLY A 385 -9.58 -2.19 -13.06
N ASP A 386 -9.48 -3.51 -12.97
CA ASP A 386 -10.60 -4.45 -12.99
C ASP A 386 -10.54 -5.48 -11.85
N VAL A 387 -11.70 -6.04 -11.53
CA VAL A 387 -11.81 -7.36 -10.91
C VAL A 387 -12.22 -8.35 -11.97
N VAL A 388 -11.33 -9.29 -12.28
CA VAL A 388 -11.54 -10.38 -13.25
C VAL A 388 -12.14 -11.60 -12.55
N ARG A 389 -13.07 -12.32 -13.20
CA ARG A 389 -13.69 -13.57 -12.69
C ARG A 389 -13.63 -14.68 -13.72
N ILE A 390 -12.97 -15.79 -13.37
CA ILE A 390 -12.72 -16.92 -14.28
C ILE A 390 -13.09 -18.29 -13.68
N ASP A 391 -13.41 -19.24 -14.56
CA ASP A 391 -13.61 -20.66 -14.24
C ASP A 391 -12.31 -21.45 -14.42
N VAL A 392 -11.63 -21.73 -13.30
CA VAL A 392 -10.36 -22.46 -13.27
C VAL A 392 -10.50 -23.97 -13.54
N ASP A 393 -11.73 -24.50 -13.43
CA ASP A 393 -12.05 -25.92 -13.65
C ASP A 393 -12.44 -26.24 -15.09
N ALA A 394 -12.67 -25.19 -15.90
CA ALA A 394 -12.94 -25.30 -17.33
C ALA A 394 -11.73 -24.86 -18.18
N THR A 395 -11.84 -25.10 -19.48
CA THR A 395 -10.92 -24.57 -20.50
C THR A 395 -11.76 -24.19 -21.70
N GLU A 396 -11.52 -23.02 -22.30
CA GLU A 396 -12.29 -22.54 -23.44
C GLU A 396 -11.39 -22.08 -24.58
N GLY A 397 -11.43 -22.80 -25.71
CA GLY A 397 -10.56 -22.53 -26.84
C GLY A 397 -9.09 -22.67 -26.45
N ASP A 398 -8.32 -21.59 -26.61
CA ASP A 398 -6.92 -21.52 -26.21
C ASP A 398 -6.73 -21.01 -24.76
N ARG A 399 -7.82 -20.59 -24.08
CA ARG A 399 -7.76 -20.17 -22.67
C ARG A 399 -7.65 -21.41 -21.77
N PRO A 400 -6.68 -21.42 -20.83
CA PRO A 400 -6.51 -22.51 -19.86
C PRO A 400 -7.56 -22.47 -18.73
N TYR A 401 -8.52 -21.55 -18.81
CA TYR A 401 -9.68 -21.36 -17.95
C TYR A 401 -10.94 -21.20 -18.83
N GLY A 402 -12.13 -21.28 -18.24
CA GLY A 402 -13.40 -20.90 -18.87
C GLY A 402 -13.91 -19.55 -18.41
N ILE A 403 -14.88 -19.00 -19.13
CA ILE A 403 -15.60 -17.79 -18.75
C ILE A 403 -16.94 -18.18 -18.13
N PRO A 404 -17.28 -17.67 -16.94
CA PRO A 404 -18.63 -17.78 -16.43
C PRO A 404 -19.64 -17.10 -17.37
N ASP A 405 -20.66 -17.84 -17.83
CA ASP A 405 -21.69 -17.35 -18.77
C ASP A 405 -22.42 -16.10 -18.27
N ASP A 406 -22.41 -15.87 -16.96
CA ASP A 406 -23.02 -14.73 -16.31
C ASP A 406 -22.05 -13.59 -16.04
N ASN A 407 -20.81 -13.55 -16.55
CA ASN A 407 -20.03 -12.30 -16.49
C ASN A 407 -20.75 -11.15 -17.24
N PRO A 408 -20.64 -9.89 -16.79
CA PRO A 408 -21.42 -8.75 -17.30
C PRO A 408 -21.19 -8.45 -18.79
N PHE A 409 -19.98 -8.66 -19.30
CA PHE A 409 -19.62 -8.30 -20.66
C PHE A 409 -19.69 -9.46 -21.67
N VAL A 410 -20.10 -10.66 -21.24
CA VAL A 410 -20.24 -11.82 -22.11
C VAL A 410 -21.18 -11.54 -23.28
N GLY A 411 -20.64 -11.66 -24.49
CA GLY A 411 -21.40 -11.42 -25.73
C GLY A 411 -21.62 -9.94 -26.07
N THR A 412 -20.87 -9.03 -25.42
CA THR A 412 -20.78 -7.61 -25.77
C THR A 412 -19.47 -7.31 -26.49
N ASP A 413 -19.15 -6.02 -26.70
CA ASP A 413 -17.84 -5.59 -27.20
C ASP A 413 -16.78 -5.47 -26.08
N GLY A 414 -17.17 -5.61 -24.81
CA GLY A 414 -16.26 -5.63 -23.66
C GLY A 414 -15.62 -7.02 -23.45
N LEU A 415 -14.54 -7.07 -22.68
CA LEU A 415 -13.82 -8.31 -22.40
C LEU A 415 -14.61 -9.21 -21.43
N ASP A 416 -14.77 -10.46 -21.84
CA ASP A 416 -15.63 -11.46 -21.17
C ASP A 416 -15.18 -11.78 -19.72
N GLU A 417 -13.91 -11.58 -19.41
CA GLU A 417 -13.28 -11.85 -18.11
C GLU A 417 -13.70 -10.87 -17.01
N ILE A 418 -14.13 -9.65 -17.36
CA ILE A 418 -14.38 -8.56 -16.41
C ILE A 418 -15.64 -8.86 -15.59
N TYR A 419 -15.53 -8.82 -14.26
CA TYR A 419 -16.66 -8.90 -13.33
C TYR A 419 -17.08 -7.53 -12.81
N ALA A 420 -16.13 -6.65 -12.52
CA ALA A 420 -16.31 -5.25 -12.13
C ALA A 420 -15.09 -4.44 -12.57
N TYR A 421 -15.23 -3.13 -12.72
CA TYR A 421 -14.21 -2.24 -13.28
C TYR A 421 -14.28 -0.86 -12.63
N GLY A 422 -13.37 0.03 -12.99
CA GLY A 422 -13.32 1.38 -12.42
C GLY A 422 -12.46 1.46 -11.17
N PHE A 423 -11.44 0.61 -11.04
CA PHE A 423 -10.51 0.62 -9.92
C PHE A 423 -9.17 1.22 -10.30
N ARG A 424 -8.48 1.81 -9.32
CA ARG A 424 -7.11 2.33 -9.46
C ARG A 424 -6.08 1.27 -9.13
N ASN A 425 -6.03 0.88 -7.87
CA ASN A 425 -5.16 -0.14 -7.31
C ASN A 425 -5.94 -0.94 -6.27
N PRO A 426 -6.78 -1.91 -6.69
CA PRO A 426 -7.55 -2.78 -5.82
C PRO A 426 -6.61 -3.73 -5.05
N PHE A 427 -5.97 -3.19 -4.02
CA PHE A 427 -4.82 -3.76 -3.33
C PHE A 427 -5.21 -4.95 -2.42
N GLY A 428 -6.46 -5.00 -1.98
CA GLY A 428 -6.98 -6.11 -1.16
C GLY A 428 -8.37 -6.54 -1.58
N ILE A 429 -8.65 -7.85 -1.51
CA ILE A 429 -9.93 -8.46 -1.84
C ILE A 429 -10.33 -9.49 -0.79
N SER A 430 -11.61 -9.56 -0.43
CA SER A 430 -12.13 -10.63 0.44
C SER A 430 -13.62 -10.86 0.25
N PHE A 431 -14.07 -12.08 0.52
CA PHE A 431 -15.48 -12.40 0.65
C PHE A 431 -15.83 -12.60 2.14
N ASP A 432 -17.02 -12.14 2.54
CA ASP A 432 -17.60 -12.59 3.81
C ASP A 432 -18.41 -13.89 3.64
N SER A 433 -18.84 -14.49 4.76
CA SER A 433 -19.65 -15.72 4.76
C SER A 433 -21.01 -15.60 4.07
N GLN A 434 -21.45 -14.38 3.77
CA GLN A 434 -22.71 -14.10 3.08
C GLN A 434 -22.51 -13.92 1.57
N GLY A 435 -21.26 -13.89 1.10
CA GLY A 435 -20.89 -13.72 -0.29
C GLY A 435 -20.77 -12.26 -0.73
N ASN A 436 -20.69 -11.31 0.20
CA ASN A 436 -20.39 -9.92 -0.14
C ASN A 436 -18.90 -9.82 -0.46
N LEU A 437 -18.57 -9.24 -1.62
CA LEU A 437 -17.20 -9.01 -2.05
C LEU A 437 -16.74 -7.63 -1.58
N PHE A 438 -15.62 -7.57 -0.88
CA PHE A 438 -14.97 -6.34 -0.46
C PHE A 438 -13.70 -6.14 -1.26
N VAL A 439 -13.47 -4.91 -1.72
CA VAL A 439 -12.22 -4.50 -2.36
C VAL A 439 -11.74 -3.22 -1.71
N ALA A 440 -10.49 -3.18 -1.26
CA ALA A 440 -9.85 -1.96 -0.81
C ALA A 440 -9.06 -1.38 -1.98
N ASP A 441 -9.45 -0.21 -2.46
CA ASP A 441 -8.85 0.46 -3.60
C ASP A 441 -8.01 1.64 -3.14
N ALA A 442 -6.71 1.58 -3.44
CA ALA A 442 -5.79 2.63 -3.07
C ALA A 442 -5.90 3.81 -4.03
N GLY A 443 -6.44 4.92 -3.51
CA GLY A 443 -6.58 6.17 -4.24
C GLY A 443 -5.24 6.87 -4.49
N GLN A 444 -5.28 8.09 -5.01
CA GLN A 444 -4.08 8.74 -5.52
C GLN A 444 -3.43 9.71 -4.52
N ASN A 445 -4.14 10.79 -4.21
CA ASN A 445 -3.57 11.96 -3.53
C ASN A 445 -4.43 12.47 -2.39
N LEU A 446 -5.74 12.24 -2.45
CA LEU A 446 -6.70 12.90 -1.59
C LEU A 446 -7.43 11.91 -0.72
N PHE A 447 -7.89 10.79 -1.28
CA PHE A 447 -8.79 9.86 -0.60
C PHE A 447 -8.37 8.41 -0.80
N GLU A 448 -8.72 7.60 0.17
CA GLU A 448 -8.58 6.14 0.17
C GLU A 448 -9.96 5.52 0.33
N GLU A 449 -10.20 4.34 -0.26
CA GLU A 449 -11.55 3.77 -0.27
C GLU A 449 -11.63 2.25 -0.11
N VAL A 450 -12.82 1.80 0.32
CA VAL A 450 -13.20 0.39 0.30
C VAL A 450 -14.60 0.26 -0.26
N ASP A 451 -14.76 -0.67 -1.18
CA ASP A 451 -15.97 -0.95 -1.92
C ASP A 451 -16.60 -2.27 -1.49
N VAL A 452 -17.94 -2.31 -1.58
CA VAL A 452 -18.68 -3.58 -1.69
C VAL A 452 -18.96 -3.82 -3.16
N VAL A 453 -18.29 -4.82 -3.73
CA VAL A 453 -18.22 -5.02 -5.17
C VAL A 453 -19.40 -5.81 -5.71
N GLU A 454 -20.03 -5.27 -6.75
CA GLU A 454 -21.17 -5.86 -7.45
C GLU A 454 -20.81 -6.23 -8.88
N ARG A 455 -21.46 -7.27 -9.39
CA ARG A 455 -21.35 -7.71 -10.78
C ARG A 455 -21.73 -6.58 -11.74
N GLY A 456 -20.79 -6.18 -12.61
CA GLY A 456 -20.94 -5.12 -13.59
C GLY A 456 -20.82 -3.71 -12.99
N GLY A 457 -20.45 -3.59 -11.72
CA GLY A 457 -20.25 -2.30 -11.07
C GLY A 457 -19.05 -1.55 -11.66
N ASN A 458 -19.22 -0.23 -11.81
CA ASN A 458 -18.17 0.72 -12.17
C ASN A 458 -17.86 1.59 -10.95
N TYR A 459 -16.66 1.47 -10.42
CA TYR A 459 -16.18 2.15 -9.20
C TYR A 459 -15.56 3.52 -9.46
N GLY A 460 -15.55 3.94 -10.72
CA GLY A 460 -15.42 5.34 -11.08
C GLY A 460 -14.00 5.84 -11.25
N TRP A 461 -12.93 5.10 -10.94
CA TRP A 461 -11.57 5.54 -11.30
C TRP A 461 -11.38 5.55 -12.82
N ASN A 462 -10.89 6.62 -13.46
CA ASN A 462 -10.35 7.87 -12.88
C ASN A 462 -11.33 9.07 -12.98
N VAL A 463 -12.63 8.84 -13.16
CA VAL A 463 -13.66 9.89 -13.06
C VAL A 463 -13.77 10.43 -11.64
N LYS A 464 -13.62 9.54 -10.66
CA LYS A 464 -13.71 9.80 -9.22
C LYS A 464 -12.50 9.27 -8.45
N GLU A 465 -12.26 9.85 -7.28
CA GLU A 465 -11.36 9.37 -6.23
C GLU A 465 -12.17 9.44 -4.92
N GLY A 466 -12.56 8.30 -4.36
CA GLY A 466 -13.62 8.29 -3.37
C GLY A 466 -14.97 8.72 -3.95
N THR A 467 -15.73 9.47 -3.16
CA THR A 467 -16.99 10.11 -3.53
C THR A 467 -16.80 11.43 -4.29
N HIS A 468 -15.56 11.80 -4.62
CA HIS A 468 -15.18 13.09 -5.17
C HIS A 468 -14.76 12.99 -6.63
N CYS A 469 -15.04 14.05 -7.41
CA CYS A 469 -14.56 14.11 -8.78
C CYS A 469 -13.04 14.26 -8.83
N PHE A 470 -12.40 13.48 -9.69
CA PHE A 470 -10.95 13.47 -9.83
C PHE A 470 -10.47 14.26 -11.06
N SER A 471 -9.32 14.91 -10.94
CA SER A 471 -8.70 15.75 -11.97
C SER A 471 -7.24 15.40 -12.18
N THR A 472 -6.91 14.74 -13.30
CA THR A 472 -5.51 14.46 -13.65
C THR A 472 -4.66 15.73 -13.82
N GLU A 473 -5.26 16.85 -14.25
CA GLU A 473 -4.54 18.13 -14.38
C GLU A 473 -4.18 18.77 -13.02
N ASN A 474 -4.99 18.53 -11.98
CA ASN A 474 -4.84 19.16 -10.66
C ASN A 474 -5.19 18.14 -9.55
N PRO A 475 -4.43 17.05 -9.42
CA PRO A 475 -4.83 15.87 -8.65
C PRO A 475 -4.77 16.09 -7.13
N SER A 476 -4.31 17.24 -6.66
CA SER A 476 -4.27 17.59 -5.23
C SER A 476 -5.27 18.69 -4.85
N ASP A 477 -6.10 19.16 -5.79
CA ASP A 477 -7.15 20.15 -5.53
C ASP A 477 -8.52 19.47 -5.61
N PRO A 478 -9.20 19.20 -4.47
CA PRO A 478 -10.50 18.55 -4.47
C PRO A 478 -11.59 19.39 -5.17
N MET A 479 -11.33 20.67 -5.48
CA MET A 479 -12.26 21.58 -6.14
C MET A 479 -11.87 21.89 -7.60
N ALA A 480 -10.82 21.25 -8.14
CA ALA A 480 -10.45 21.41 -9.54
C ALA A 480 -11.61 21.02 -10.49
N ILE A 481 -12.34 19.98 -10.11
CA ILE A 481 -13.52 19.48 -10.79
C ILE A 481 -14.58 19.20 -9.73
N THR A 482 -15.79 19.71 -9.94
CA THR A 482 -16.92 19.51 -9.02
C THR A 482 -18.16 18.94 -9.72
N ASP A 483 -18.06 18.67 -11.02
CA ASP A 483 -19.16 18.24 -11.89
C ASP A 483 -18.62 17.17 -12.85
N CYS A 484 -18.43 15.98 -12.30
CA CYS A 484 -18.11 14.77 -13.03
C CYS A 484 -19.38 13.93 -13.21
N PRO A 485 -19.43 13.04 -14.23
CA PRO A 485 -20.56 12.15 -14.43
C PRO A 485 -20.84 11.27 -13.21
N SER A 486 -22.12 11.08 -12.90
CA SER A 486 -22.59 10.10 -11.90
C SER A 486 -23.01 8.76 -12.53
N ASN A 487 -22.95 8.67 -13.85
CA ASN A 487 -23.37 7.53 -14.65
C ASN A 487 -22.36 7.33 -15.77
N GLU A 488 -22.17 6.07 -16.16
CA GLU A 488 -21.43 5.74 -17.36
C GLU A 488 -22.19 6.16 -18.63
N PRO A 489 -21.54 6.13 -19.81
CA PRO A 489 -22.22 6.39 -21.07
C PRO A 489 -23.37 5.41 -21.33
N ASN A 490 -24.49 5.91 -21.83
CA ASN A 490 -25.57 5.05 -22.32
C ASN A 490 -25.31 4.62 -23.77
N SER A 491 -24.20 3.92 -23.97
CA SER A 491 -23.77 3.38 -25.26
C SER A 491 -22.81 2.22 -25.06
N GLY A 492 -23.04 1.13 -25.80
CA GLY A 492 -22.23 -0.09 -25.69
C GLY A 492 -20.73 0.17 -25.79
N PRO A 493 -19.89 -0.55 -25.00
CA PRO A 493 -20.25 -1.69 -24.14
C PRO A 493 -20.97 -1.33 -22.82
N TYR A 494 -21.04 -0.05 -22.46
CA TYR A 494 -21.72 0.47 -21.28
C TYR A 494 -23.25 0.53 -21.45
N ASP A 495 -24.00 0.53 -20.34
CA ASP A 495 -25.47 0.53 -20.33
C ASP A 495 -26.12 1.76 -19.67
N GLY A 496 -25.30 2.69 -19.18
CA GLY A 496 -25.73 3.92 -18.53
C GLY A 496 -26.01 3.78 -17.03
N SER A 497 -25.54 2.69 -16.43
CA SER A 497 -25.61 2.43 -14.99
C SER A 497 -24.94 3.55 -14.16
N PRO A 498 -25.39 3.76 -12.92
CA PRO A 498 -24.72 4.69 -12.02
C PRO A 498 -23.30 4.21 -11.69
N LEU A 499 -22.38 5.15 -11.53
CA LEU A 499 -21.11 4.86 -10.85
C LEU A 499 -21.43 4.51 -9.39
N ILE A 500 -20.70 3.56 -8.82
CA ILE A 500 -20.90 3.09 -7.46
C ILE A 500 -19.89 3.80 -6.56
N ASP A 501 -20.38 4.49 -5.54
CA ASP A 501 -19.55 5.13 -4.51
C ASP A 501 -19.09 4.08 -3.47
N PRO A 502 -17.93 4.30 -2.82
CA PRO A 502 -17.42 3.39 -1.81
C PRO A 502 -18.28 3.33 -0.56
N VAL A 503 -18.10 2.27 0.23
CA VAL A 503 -18.73 2.14 1.55
C VAL A 503 -17.87 2.74 2.67
N ILE A 504 -16.57 2.89 2.44
CA ILE A 504 -15.62 3.54 3.36
C ILE A 504 -14.77 4.50 2.55
N GLU A 505 -14.58 5.71 3.07
CA GLU A 505 -13.67 6.71 2.51
C GLU A 505 -12.96 7.42 3.66
N PHE A 506 -11.69 7.77 3.48
CA PHE A 506 -10.98 8.69 4.36
C PHE A 506 -9.91 9.49 3.61
N PRO A 507 -9.64 10.74 4.02
CA PRO A 507 -8.64 11.55 3.35
C PRO A 507 -7.23 11.14 3.77
N HIS A 508 -6.22 11.41 2.94
CA HIS A 508 -4.80 11.27 3.34
C HIS A 508 -4.41 12.23 4.47
N THR A 509 -4.98 13.44 4.48
CA THR A 509 -4.68 14.50 5.44
C THR A 509 -5.96 15.10 6.01
N TYR A 510 -6.00 15.30 7.33
CA TYR A 510 -7.11 15.96 8.02
C TYR A 510 -6.55 17.00 9.01
N GLU A 511 -7.04 18.24 8.94
CA GLU A 511 -6.57 19.35 9.78
C GLU A 511 -5.04 19.59 9.76
N GLY A 512 -4.38 19.23 8.65
CA GLY A 512 -2.94 19.35 8.46
C GLY A 512 -2.11 18.18 9.02
N GLU A 513 -2.77 17.15 9.58
CA GLU A 513 -2.15 15.93 10.08
C GLU A 513 -2.40 14.77 9.13
N SER A 514 -1.41 13.87 9.00
CA SER A 514 -1.54 12.65 8.20
C SER A 514 -2.52 11.67 8.86
N VAL A 515 -3.53 11.24 8.10
CA VAL A 515 -4.47 10.18 8.51
C VAL A 515 -3.93 8.81 8.13
N GLY A 516 -3.35 8.71 6.93
CA GLY A 516 -2.90 7.47 6.31
C GLY A 516 -2.42 7.70 4.89
N ILE A 517 -1.59 6.77 4.39
CA ILE A 517 -0.99 6.86 3.04
C ILE A 517 -1.65 5.90 2.05
N THR A 518 -2.07 4.72 2.50
CA THR A 518 -2.63 3.67 1.62
C THR A 518 -3.54 2.79 2.45
N VAL A 519 -4.78 2.62 2.01
CA VAL A 519 -5.68 1.60 2.55
C VAL A 519 -5.15 0.22 2.23
N ILE A 520 -5.20 -0.65 3.23
CA ILE A 520 -4.89 -2.06 3.10
C ILE A 520 -6.19 -2.81 3.29
N GLY A 521 -6.37 -3.90 2.55
CA GLY A 521 -7.55 -4.77 2.58
C GLY A 521 -8.00 -5.21 3.97
N GLY A 522 -8.98 -6.09 4.02
CA GLY A 522 -9.57 -6.46 5.29
C GLY A 522 -10.50 -7.65 5.17
N HIS A 523 -11.08 -8.03 6.30
CA HIS A 523 -12.05 -9.10 6.38
C HIS A 523 -13.19 -8.69 7.30
N ARG A 524 -14.39 -9.16 6.99
CA ARG A 524 -15.50 -9.09 7.94
C ARG A 524 -15.16 -9.96 9.15
N TYR A 525 -15.24 -9.41 10.36
CA TYR A 525 -14.96 -10.15 11.59
C TYR A 525 -16.19 -10.99 11.95
N GLU A 526 -16.07 -12.31 11.82
CA GLU A 526 -17.20 -13.24 11.95
C GLU A 526 -17.05 -14.19 13.16
N ALA A 527 -15.91 -14.13 13.84
CA ALA A 527 -15.68 -14.83 15.09
C ALA A 527 -16.48 -14.24 16.25
N THR A 528 -16.58 -15.03 17.32
CA THR A 528 -17.19 -14.62 18.60
C THR A 528 -16.14 -14.27 19.66
N THR A 529 -14.85 -14.37 19.34
CA THR A 529 -13.75 -14.19 20.29
C THR A 529 -13.69 -12.76 20.82
N ILE A 530 -13.89 -11.77 19.95
CA ILE A 530 -13.98 -10.34 20.28
C ILE A 530 -15.40 -9.84 19.91
N PRO A 531 -16.37 -9.91 20.83
CA PRO A 531 -17.77 -9.56 20.54
C PRO A 531 -17.97 -8.14 19.97
N GLU A 532 -17.13 -7.19 20.38
CA GLU A 532 -17.17 -5.80 19.94
C GLU A 532 -16.84 -5.61 18.45
N LEU A 533 -16.16 -6.58 17.82
CA LEU A 533 -15.84 -6.57 16.41
C LEU A 533 -16.86 -7.33 15.54
N GLN A 534 -17.78 -8.09 16.15
CA GLN A 534 -18.68 -8.96 15.41
C GLN A 534 -19.47 -8.22 14.32
N GLY A 535 -19.29 -8.66 13.06
CA GLY A 535 -19.95 -8.11 11.88
C GLY A 535 -19.33 -6.85 11.31
N LYS A 536 -18.31 -6.26 11.96
CA LYS A 536 -17.55 -5.12 11.44
C LYS A 536 -16.58 -5.59 10.36
N TYR A 537 -16.28 -4.71 9.40
CA TYR A 537 -15.18 -4.92 8.46
C TYR A 537 -13.88 -4.41 9.09
N VAL A 538 -12.92 -5.30 9.32
CA VAL A 538 -11.63 -4.99 9.95
C VAL A 538 -10.57 -4.91 8.86
N PHE A 539 -9.91 -3.76 8.76
CA PHE A 539 -8.98 -3.41 7.70
C PHE A 539 -7.88 -2.50 8.26
N GLY A 540 -7.01 -1.95 7.42
CA GLY A 540 -5.94 -1.11 7.94
C GLY A 540 -5.39 -0.08 6.98
N ILE A 541 -4.38 0.62 7.48
CA ILE A 541 -3.59 1.61 6.74
C ILE A 541 -2.14 1.16 6.83
N TRP A 542 -1.44 1.15 5.69
CA TRP A 542 -0.05 0.71 5.60
C TRP A 542 0.85 1.42 6.60
N THR A 543 0.84 2.75 6.55
CA THR A 543 1.44 3.66 7.53
C THR A 543 0.74 5.01 7.49
N SER A 544 0.69 5.71 8.61
CA SER A 544 0.35 7.14 8.64
C SER A 544 1.58 8.05 8.69
N ASP A 545 2.80 7.50 8.67
CA ASP A 545 4.02 8.30 8.52
C ASP A 545 4.11 8.87 7.09
N PRO A 546 4.02 10.21 6.89
CA PRO A 546 4.11 10.80 5.57
C PRO A 546 5.47 10.58 4.89
N ALA A 547 6.53 10.31 5.67
CA ALA A 547 7.84 9.97 5.12
C ALA A 547 7.95 8.50 4.66
N ARG A 548 6.91 7.68 4.88
CA ARG A 548 6.85 6.25 4.51
C ARG A 548 8.00 5.42 5.07
N SER A 549 8.56 5.86 6.19
CA SER A 549 9.81 5.36 6.77
C SER A 549 9.60 4.65 8.09
N GLU A 550 8.58 5.06 8.85
CA GLU A 550 8.28 4.52 10.15
C GLU A 550 7.07 3.55 10.11
N PRO A 551 7.14 2.43 10.86
CA PRO A 551 6.10 1.41 10.93
C PRO A 551 4.91 1.88 11.79
N ASN A 552 4.24 2.95 11.35
CA ASN A 552 3.10 3.57 12.02
C ASN A 552 1.78 3.18 11.37
N GLY A 553 1.58 1.88 11.14
CA GLY A 553 0.36 1.32 10.58
C GLY A 553 -0.81 1.38 11.55
N ARG A 554 -2.02 1.40 11.01
CA ARG A 554 -3.26 1.55 11.80
C ARG A 554 -4.22 0.42 11.47
N VAL A 555 -4.87 -0.13 12.49
CA VAL A 555 -5.90 -1.17 12.33
C VAL A 555 -7.26 -0.56 12.66
N LEU A 556 -8.20 -0.68 11.73
CA LEU A 556 -9.47 0.01 11.73
C LEU A 556 -10.63 -1.00 11.68
N ALA A 557 -11.80 -0.58 12.17
CA ALA A 557 -13.02 -1.35 12.06
C ALA A 557 -14.19 -0.45 11.62
N ALA A 558 -14.79 -0.80 10.48
CA ALA A 558 -15.97 -0.13 9.94
C ALA A 558 -17.25 -0.86 10.31
N THR A 559 -18.29 -0.11 10.67
CA THR A 559 -19.58 -0.67 11.09
C THR A 559 -20.58 -0.61 9.94
N PRO A 560 -20.96 -1.74 9.33
CA PRO A 560 -22.00 -1.73 8.31
C PRO A 560 -23.37 -1.34 8.89
N PRO A 561 -24.30 -0.85 8.05
CA PRO A 561 -25.66 -0.57 8.49
C PRO A 561 -26.37 -1.84 8.97
N GLU A 562 -27.36 -1.70 9.88
CA GLU A 562 -28.00 -2.81 10.59
C GLU A 562 -28.58 -3.94 9.69
N ASN A 563 -28.91 -3.63 8.42
CA ASN A 563 -29.49 -4.57 7.47
C ASN A 563 -28.52 -5.02 6.37
N PHE A 564 -27.23 -4.67 6.45
CA PHE A 564 -26.23 -5.12 5.51
C PHE A 564 -26.20 -6.66 5.46
N GLY A 565 -26.35 -7.22 4.26
CA GLY A 565 -26.41 -8.67 4.04
C GLY A 565 -27.69 -9.38 4.54
N GLY A 566 -28.74 -8.64 4.88
CA GLY A 566 -30.04 -9.18 5.26
C GLY A 566 -30.85 -9.74 4.08
N SER A 567 -30.86 -11.06 3.94
CA SER A 567 -31.69 -11.89 3.04
C SER A 567 -31.57 -11.62 1.53
N GLY A 568 -30.74 -12.43 0.85
CA GLY A 568 -30.96 -12.90 -0.52
C GLY A 568 -31.29 -11.82 -1.55
N GLY A 569 -30.27 -11.08 -1.97
CA GLY A 569 -30.33 -10.17 -3.08
C GLY A 569 -29.06 -9.35 -3.09
N THR A 570 -28.49 -9.19 -4.28
CA THR A 570 -27.69 -8.04 -4.70
C THR A 570 -27.95 -6.86 -3.77
N THR A 571 -26.91 -6.21 -3.26
CA THR A 571 -26.97 -4.93 -2.54
C THR A 571 -27.60 -3.90 -3.46
N THR A 572 -28.92 -4.01 -3.62
CA THR A 572 -29.72 -3.06 -4.35
C THR A 572 -29.73 -1.84 -3.45
N THR A 573 -28.73 -0.98 -3.62
CA THR A 573 -28.83 0.43 -3.33
C THR A 573 -30.19 0.85 -3.88
N THR A 574 -31.13 1.11 -2.98
CA THR A 574 -32.55 1.25 -3.31
C THR A 574 -32.78 2.48 -4.17
N GLY A 575 -32.62 2.36 -5.48
CA GLY A 575 -33.19 3.23 -6.51
C GLY A 575 -34.35 2.50 -7.18
N THR A 576 -35.56 2.63 -6.64
CA THR A 576 -36.75 1.98 -7.21
C THR A 576 -37.08 2.56 -8.59
N ALA A 577 -36.67 1.90 -9.67
CA ALA A 577 -37.20 2.17 -11.00
C ALA A 577 -38.53 1.43 -11.18
N THR A 578 -39.67 2.12 -11.03
CA THR A 578 -40.92 1.70 -11.68
C THR A 578 -41.67 2.89 -12.28
N GLY A 579 -41.98 2.79 -13.57
CA GLY A 579 -43.18 3.38 -14.15
C GLY A 579 -43.02 4.70 -14.92
N ALA A 580 -43.12 4.60 -16.24
CA ALA A 580 -43.31 5.69 -17.17
C ALA A 580 -44.40 6.71 -16.75
N THR A 581 -44.11 8.02 -16.85
CA THR A 581 -45.09 9.05 -17.28
C THR A 581 -44.41 10.32 -17.82
N THR A 582 -45.15 10.98 -18.72
CA THR A 582 -44.83 12.10 -19.62
C THR A 582 -44.55 13.45 -18.92
N PRO A 583 -43.84 14.41 -19.57
CA PRO A 583 -43.26 15.61 -18.96
C PRO A 583 -44.24 16.75 -18.60
N GLY A 584 -43.92 17.46 -17.52
CA GLY A 584 -44.26 18.88 -17.33
C GLY A 584 -44.90 19.22 -15.99
N THR A 585 -44.15 19.85 -15.07
CA THR A 585 -44.40 21.21 -14.56
C THR A 585 -43.35 21.60 -13.52
N THR A 586 -42.75 22.76 -13.73
CA THR A 586 -41.77 23.42 -12.87
C THR A 586 -42.39 23.87 -11.56
N THR A 587 -41.72 23.56 -10.44
CA THR A 587 -41.70 24.45 -9.27
C THR A 587 -40.29 24.50 -8.74
N GLN A 588 -39.70 25.70 -8.74
CA GLN A 588 -38.38 25.98 -8.19
C GLN A 588 -38.34 25.66 -6.68
N GLY A 589 -37.48 24.72 -6.32
CA GLY A 589 -36.82 24.60 -5.03
C GLY A 589 -35.32 24.49 -5.32
N THR A 590 -34.52 25.30 -4.64
CA THR A 590 -33.11 25.54 -4.90
C THR A 590 -32.24 24.29 -4.65
N GLY A 591 -31.55 23.82 -5.71
CA GLY A 591 -30.26 23.15 -5.72
C GLY A 591 -30.08 21.97 -4.77
N GLY A 592 -30.53 20.80 -5.20
CA GLY A 592 -30.14 19.50 -4.66
C GLY A 592 -29.98 18.59 -5.86
N ASP A 593 -28.75 18.41 -6.31
CA ASP A 593 -28.41 17.59 -7.46
C ASP A 593 -28.25 16.15 -6.96
N GLY A 594 -29.03 15.26 -7.56
CA GLY A 594 -29.23 13.90 -7.09
C GLY A 594 -28.16 12.94 -7.60
N ALA A 595 -27.41 12.37 -6.68
CA ALA A 595 -27.11 10.96 -6.59
C ALA A 595 -27.38 10.57 -5.13
N GLY A 596 -28.05 9.45 -4.89
CA GLY A 596 -28.28 8.99 -3.52
C GLY A 596 -26.99 8.37 -3.00
N ASN A 597 -26.05 9.18 -2.49
CA ASN A 597 -24.82 8.66 -1.90
C ASN A 597 -25.20 7.65 -0.82
N ALA A 598 -24.69 6.43 -0.93
CA ALA A 598 -24.76 5.48 0.17
C ALA A 598 -24.05 6.12 1.38
N GLU A 599 -24.65 5.99 2.56
CA GLU A 599 -24.03 6.52 3.78
C GLU A 599 -22.77 5.72 4.09
N LEU A 600 -21.61 6.40 4.11
CA LEU A 600 -20.33 5.80 4.47
C LEU A 600 -20.42 5.14 5.85
N TRP A 601 -19.76 4.00 5.99
CA TRP A 601 -19.76 3.24 7.22
C TRP A 601 -18.93 3.96 8.30
N PRO A 602 -19.43 4.10 9.54
CA PRO A 602 -18.63 4.66 10.62
C PRO A 602 -17.37 3.82 10.87
N VAL A 603 -16.22 4.48 10.81
CA VAL A 603 -14.89 3.87 11.02
C VAL A 603 -14.34 4.26 12.37
N GLN A 604 -13.79 3.28 13.09
CA GLN A 604 -13.09 3.49 14.34
C GLN A 604 -11.70 2.87 14.28
N GLU A 605 -10.70 3.50 14.91
CA GLU A 605 -9.37 2.91 15.08
C GLU A 605 -9.31 2.02 16.31
N LEU A 606 -8.80 0.79 16.15
CA LEU A 606 -8.69 -0.15 17.27
C LEU A 606 -7.63 0.31 18.27
N ALA A 607 -7.96 0.27 19.56
CA ALA A 607 -6.99 0.56 20.62
C ALA A 607 -6.17 -0.70 20.94
N ILE A 608 -5.03 -0.88 20.28
CA ILE A 608 -4.17 -2.05 20.44
C ILE A 608 -3.32 -1.95 21.72
N GLN A 609 -3.46 -2.94 22.60
CA GLN A 609 -2.71 -3.01 23.86
C GLN A 609 -1.20 -3.07 23.62
N GLY A 610 -0.47 -2.17 24.30
CA GLY A 610 0.98 -2.07 24.16
C GLY A 610 1.43 -1.30 22.92
N GLY A 611 0.49 -0.79 22.11
CA GLY A 611 0.76 -0.09 20.86
C GLY A 611 0.91 -1.03 19.67
N PHE A 612 0.96 -0.43 18.47
CA PHE A 612 1.13 -1.14 17.21
C PHE A 612 2.22 -0.45 16.40
N ASP A 613 3.37 -1.09 16.32
CA ASP A 613 4.60 -0.54 15.73
C ASP A 613 4.95 -1.33 14.47
N TYR A 614 4.01 -1.45 13.54
CA TYR A 614 4.19 -2.21 12.31
C TYR A 614 3.66 -1.42 11.11
N PHE A 615 4.28 -1.62 9.95
CA PHE A 615 3.57 -1.41 8.70
C PHE A 615 2.52 -2.51 8.57
N VAL A 616 1.27 -2.14 8.28
CA VAL A 616 0.22 -3.11 7.96
C VAL A 616 0.37 -3.52 6.50
N ARG A 617 0.48 -4.83 6.22
CA ARG A 617 0.79 -5.33 4.89
C ARG A 617 -0.43 -5.93 4.19
N MET A 618 -1.18 -6.74 4.90
CA MET A 618 -2.43 -7.35 4.44
C MET A 618 -3.20 -7.93 5.63
N PHE A 619 -4.38 -8.49 5.38
CA PHE A 619 -5.17 -9.20 6.37
C PHE A 619 -5.53 -10.60 5.91
N GLY A 620 -5.68 -11.50 6.87
CA GLY A 620 -6.14 -12.87 6.66
C GLY A 620 -7.30 -13.22 7.58
N GLN A 621 -7.98 -14.33 7.31
CA GLN A 621 -9.09 -14.81 8.14
C GLN A 621 -8.89 -16.26 8.54
N GLY A 622 -9.12 -16.55 9.82
CA GLY A 622 -9.18 -17.89 10.37
C GLY A 622 -10.49 -18.61 9.99
N PRO A 623 -10.54 -19.95 10.12
CA PRO A 623 -11.75 -20.72 9.78
C PRO A 623 -12.95 -20.40 10.68
N ASP A 624 -12.71 -19.84 11.86
CA ASP A 624 -13.74 -19.41 12.81
C ASP A 624 -14.15 -17.94 12.61
N GLY A 625 -13.60 -17.24 11.61
CA GLY A 625 -13.86 -15.83 11.34
C GLY A 625 -13.00 -14.84 12.13
N ASP A 626 -11.93 -15.32 12.79
CA ASP A 626 -10.96 -14.44 13.47
C ASP A 626 -10.08 -13.75 12.42
N VAL A 627 -9.77 -12.48 12.65
CA VAL A 627 -8.95 -11.69 11.71
C VAL A 627 -7.48 -11.70 12.14
N TYR A 628 -6.62 -11.87 11.14
CA TYR A 628 -5.16 -11.82 11.25
C TYR A 628 -4.62 -10.60 10.50
N VAL A 629 -3.55 -10.02 11.03
CA VAL A 629 -2.83 -8.89 10.44
C VAL A 629 -1.46 -9.39 9.98
N LEU A 630 -1.17 -9.24 8.70
CA LEU A 630 0.15 -9.43 8.11
C LEU A 630 0.87 -8.10 8.23
N ALA A 631 2.10 -8.13 8.73
CA ALA A 631 2.78 -6.92 9.17
C ALA A 631 4.30 -7.07 9.08
N ASN A 632 5.03 -5.97 8.96
CA ASN A 632 6.49 -5.97 9.07
C ASN A 632 7.04 -4.69 9.71
N LYS A 633 8.31 -4.71 10.12
CA LYS A 633 8.97 -3.55 10.78
C LYS A 633 9.71 -2.64 9.81
N ARG A 634 9.81 -3.03 8.54
CA ARG A 634 10.47 -2.26 7.47
C ARG A 634 9.52 -2.17 6.29
N GLY A 635 9.34 -0.99 5.71
CA GLY A 635 8.43 -0.83 4.57
C GLY A 635 8.86 -1.64 3.34
N ALA A 636 10.17 -1.83 3.16
CA ALA A 636 10.76 -2.58 2.05
C ALA A 636 10.85 -4.11 2.32
N PRO A 637 10.85 -4.95 1.25
CA PRO A 637 10.95 -6.41 1.36
C PRO A 637 12.38 -6.88 1.67
N GLU A 638 12.88 -6.53 2.85
CA GLU A 638 14.23 -6.92 3.27
C GLU A 638 14.33 -7.31 4.76
N GLY A 639 15.18 -8.32 5.02
CA GLY A 639 15.41 -8.87 6.36
C GLY A 639 14.30 -9.81 6.84
N ASP A 640 14.28 -10.12 8.14
CA ASP A 640 13.36 -11.09 8.74
C ASP A 640 12.36 -10.38 9.67
N THR A 641 11.72 -9.31 9.18
CA THR A 641 10.89 -8.41 10.02
C THR A 641 9.38 -8.65 9.94
N GLY A 642 8.96 -9.53 9.03
CA GLY A 642 7.59 -9.93 8.79
C GLY A 642 7.02 -10.81 9.90
N ALA A 643 5.74 -10.59 10.19
CA ALA A 643 4.98 -11.28 11.21
C ALA A 643 3.53 -11.51 10.77
N LEU A 644 2.94 -12.59 11.30
CA LEU A 644 1.51 -12.85 11.27
C LEU A 644 0.98 -12.66 12.70
N LEU A 645 0.05 -11.73 12.87
CA LEU A 645 -0.52 -11.34 14.15
C LEU A 645 -2.00 -11.73 14.17
N ARG A 646 -2.50 -12.30 15.26
CA ARG A 646 -3.93 -12.57 15.46
C ARG A 646 -4.52 -11.50 16.36
N LEU A 647 -5.66 -10.93 15.98
CA LEU A 647 -6.44 -10.08 16.89
C LEU A 647 -7.06 -10.95 17.99
N VAL A 648 -6.87 -10.55 19.24
CA VAL A 648 -7.33 -11.29 20.43
C VAL A 648 -7.98 -10.35 21.45
N PRO A 649 -8.76 -10.86 22.41
CA PRO A 649 -9.34 -10.02 23.45
C PRO A 649 -8.27 -9.27 24.26
N PRO A 650 -8.60 -8.12 24.85
CA PRO A 650 -7.71 -7.41 25.77
C PRO A 650 -7.20 -8.32 26.89
N GLY A 651 -5.89 -8.31 27.13
CA GLY A 651 -5.21 -9.06 28.18
C GLY A 651 -4.77 -10.47 27.79
N ASP A 652 -5.17 -10.97 26.62
CA ASP A 652 -4.74 -12.26 26.08
C ASP A 652 -3.47 -12.07 25.24
N ASP A 653 -2.31 -11.87 25.89
CA ASP A 653 -1.00 -11.75 25.21
C ASP A 653 -0.41 -13.11 24.75
N GLY A 654 -1.22 -14.17 24.76
CA GLY A 654 -0.78 -15.54 24.44
C GLY A 654 0.13 -16.18 25.49
N THR A 655 0.36 -15.55 26.66
CA THR A 655 1.24 -16.11 27.71
C THR A 655 0.51 -16.95 28.77
N THR A 656 -0.77 -17.25 28.58
CA THR A 656 -1.53 -18.15 29.46
C THR A 656 -1.06 -19.60 29.30
N THR A 657 0.02 -19.91 30.02
CA THR A 657 0.31 -21.26 30.51
C THR A 657 -0.98 -21.93 30.96
N THR A 658 -1.23 -23.14 30.46
CA THR A 658 -2.34 -24.02 30.82
C THR A 658 -2.59 -24.02 32.33
N GLY A 659 -3.50 -23.16 32.76
CA GLY A 659 -3.96 -23.03 34.12
C GLY A 659 -5.03 -24.08 34.37
N ASN A 660 -4.61 -25.15 35.02
CA ASN A 660 -5.44 -26.25 35.51
C ASN A 660 -6.82 -25.75 35.99
N ALA A 661 -7.88 -26.10 35.25
CA ALA A 661 -9.25 -25.76 35.59
C ALA A 661 -9.60 -26.36 36.95
N THR A 662 -9.52 -25.55 38.00
CA THR A 662 -10.02 -25.91 39.32
C THR A 662 -11.49 -25.51 39.35
N THR A 663 -12.35 -26.48 39.06
CA THR A 663 -13.80 -26.37 39.24
C THR A 663 -14.11 -25.95 40.68
N THR A 664 -14.56 -24.73 40.88
CA THR A 664 -15.17 -24.25 42.12
C THR A 664 -16.61 -24.74 42.18
N GLY A 665 -16.80 -25.84 42.92
CA GLY A 665 -18.13 -26.31 43.28
C GLY A 665 -18.81 -25.36 44.29
N ALA A 666 -19.96 -24.81 43.91
CA ALA A 666 -20.92 -24.24 44.85
C ALA A 666 -21.91 -25.34 45.27
N GLY A 667 -21.91 -25.67 46.56
CA GLY A 667 -22.73 -26.73 47.14
C GLY A 667 -24.18 -26.31 47.41
N GLY A 668 -25.04 -27.33 47.50
CA GLY A 668 -26.36 -27.22 48.12
C GLY A 668 -27.15 -28.53 48.06
N GLY A 669 -27.45 -29.11 49.25
CA GLY A 669 -28.70 -29.88 49.42
C GLY A 669 -28.65 -31.39 49.68
N THR A 670 -28.20 -31.77 50.89
CA THR A 670 -28.86 -32.71 51.83
C THR A 670 -29.50 -34.06 51.41
N THR A 671 -28.91 -35.12 51.99
CA THR A 671 -29.49 -36.33 52.66
C THR A 671 -29.97 -37.58 51.88
N PRO A 672 -29.90 -38.79 52.50
CA PRO A 672 -29.43 -40.03 51.84
C PRO A 672 -30.47 -41.16 51.78
N SER A 673 -30.29 -42.11 50.85
CA SER A 673 -30.84 -43.47 50.92
C SER A 673 -29.94 -44.42 50.12
N GLU A 674 -29.23 -45.30 50.83
CA GLU A 674 -29.54 -46.73 50.95
C GLU A 674 -29.09 -47.59 49.76
N ALA A 675 -28.43 -48.67 50.15
CA ALA A 675 -27.69 -49.61 49.33
C ALA A 675 -28.60 -50.55 48.54
N THR A 676 -28.14 -51.00 47.38
CA THR A 676 -28.33 -52.40 46.97
C THR A 676 -27.18 -52.94 46.13
N ASN A 677 -26.79 -54.12 46.60
CA ASN A 677 -25.87 -55.16 46.15
C ASN A 677 -25.97 -55.60 44.67
N GLY A 678 -24.85 -56.12 44.17
CA GLY A 678 -24.75 -57.03 43.02
C GLY A 678 -23.46 -56.79 42.23
N GLY A 679 -22.47 -57.68 42.10
CA GLY A 679 -22.36 -59.09 42.45
C GLY A 679 -21.57 -59.81 41.36
N GLY A 680 -20.35 -60.28 41.69
CA GLY A 680 -19.57 -61.30 40.96
C GLY A 680 -18.82 -60.83 39.71
N GLY A 681 -17.59 -61.24 39.40
CA GLY A 681 -16.60 -62.16 39.96
C GLY A 681 -15.28 -61.95 39.18
N GLY A 682 -14.10 -62.01 39.82
CA GLY A 682 -13.09 -63.06 39.63
C GLY A 682 -12.53 -63.18 38.19
N ALA A 683 -11.24 -63.20 37.87
CA ALA A 683 -10.01 -63.34 38.65
C ALA A 683 -8.78 -63.02 37.77
N GLU A 684 -7.82 -62.30 38.35
CA GLU A 684 -6.40 -62.63 38.48
C GLU A 684 -5.50 -63.11 37.31
N THR A 685 -4.44 -62.30 37.10
CA THR A 685 -2.99 -62.63 37.01
C THR A 685 -2.45 -63.34 35.75
N THR A 686 -1.23 -63.12 35.23
CA THR A 686 0.07 -62.73 35.80
C THR A 686 0.99 -62.02 34.78
N THR A 687 1.85 -61.16 35.33
CA THR A 687 3.15 -60.61 34.89
C THR A 687 4.17 -61.56 34.26
N THR A 688 5.06 -61.04 33.40
CA THR A 688 6.55 -61.14 33.53
C THR A 688 7.25 -60.06 32.68
N GLY A 689 8.21 -59.34 33.27
CA GLY A 689 9.14 -58.45 32.57
C GLY A 689 10.52 -59.08 32.34
N ALA A 690 11.37 -58.42 31.54
CA ALA A 690 12.84 -58.48 31.61
C ALA A 690 13.52 -57.49 30.63
N THR A 691 14.44 -56.67 31.15
CA THR A 691 15.64 -56.07 30.51
C THR A 691 16.87 -56.58 31.32
N PRO A 692 18.19 -56.30 31.03
CA PRO A 692 18.85 -55.43 30.02
C PRO A 692 20.18 -55.97 29.34
N GLY A 693 20.67 -55.26 28.29
CA GLY A 693 22.09 -55.08 27.85
C GLY A 693 22.91 -56.26 27.27
N PRO A 694 24.10 -56.08 26.61
CA PRO A 694 24.99 -54.89 26.50
C PRO A 694 25.53 -54.55 25.06
N GLY A 695 26.38 -53.50 24.96
CA GLY A 695 26.94 -52.83 23.74
C GLY A 695 28.00 -53.58 22.89
N VAL A 696 28.65 -52.97 21.87
CA VAL A 696 29.86 -52.11 21.97
C VAL A 696 30.49 -51.81 20.55
N LEU A 697 30.89 -50.53 20.33
CA LEU A 697 32.06 -49.92 19.59
C LEU A 697 32.20 -49.68 18.05
N LEU A 698 32.63 -48.41 17.79
CA LEU A 698 33.61 -47.82 16.83
C LEU A 698 33.29 -47.78 15.31
N SER A 699 33.52 -46.70 14.55
CA SER A 699 34.74 -45.84 14.49
C SER A 699 34.48 -44.40 14.04
N ALA A 700 35.38 -43.51 14.48
CA ALA A 700 35.59 -42.14 14.00
C ALA A 700 36.60 -42.09 12.85
N ALA A 701 36.51 -41.05 12.00
CA ALA A 701 37.67 -40.44 11.33
C ALA A 701 37.35 -38.97 10.99
N ALA A 702 38.13 -38.07 11.60
CA ALA A 702 38.29 -36.67 11.18
C ALA A 702 39.40 -36.59 10.10
N ILE A 703 39.43 -35.50 9.32
CA ILE A 703 40.65 -34.73 8.93
C ILE A 703 40.25 -33.51 8.07
N LEU A 704 40.49 -32.32 8.67
CA LEU A 704 41.08 -31.07 8.16
C LEU A 704 40.73 -30.50 6.76
N GLY A 705 40.20 -29.27 6.79
CA GLY A 705 41.00 -28.06 6.49
C GLY A 705 40.86 -27.44 5.10
N GLY A 706 40.55 -26.14 5.04
CA GLY A 706 40.80 -25.32 3.86
C GLY A 706 39.99 -24.02 3.77
N LEU A 707 40.51 -22.94 4.39
CA LEU A 707 40.22 -21.55 4.01
C LEU A 707 40.68 -21.30 2.58
N GLY A 708 39.90 -20.55 1.80
CA GLY A 708 40.26 -20.10 0.45
C GLY A 708 39.39 -18.95 -0.05
N VAL A 709 39.82 -17.72 0.25
CA VAL A 709 39.43 -16.46 -0.40
C VAL A 709 40.06 -16.38 -1.79
N ALA A 710 39.32 -15.92 -2.81
CA ALA A 710 39.74 -15.09 -3.96
C ALA A 710 38.70 -15.28 -5.10
N ALA A 711 37.99 -14.29 -5.61
CA ALA A 711 38.38 -13.02 -6.24
C ALA A 711 37.92 -13.04 -7.72
N LYS A 712 36.97 -12.14 -8.02
CA LYS A 712 36.89 -11.28 -9.21
C LYS A 712 37.91 -11.56 -10.31
N ARG A 713 37.45 -11.94 -11.50
CA ARG A 713 38.13 -11.61 -12.76
C ARG A 713 37.13 -11.27 -13.86
N ARG A 714 37.15 -9.97 -14.16
CA ARG A 714 36.77 -9.31 -15.41
C ARG A 714 37.69 -9.85 -16.52
N LEU A 715 37.14 -10.19 -17.68
CA LEU A 715 37.85 -10.18 -18.97
C LEU A 715 36.87 -9.65 -20.01
N GLU A 716 37.25 -8.50 -20.55
CA GLU A 716 36.77 -7.90 -21.80
C GLU A 716 37.36 -8.65 -23.01
N ASP A 717 36.65 -8.50 -24.14
CA ASP A 717 37.04 -8.57 -25.55
C ASP A 717 37.45 -9.92 -26.18
N ASP A 718 36.63 -10.43 -27.09
CA ASP A 718 36.82 -10.29 -28.56
C ASP A 718 35.69 -11.01 -29.35
N ASP A 719 35.24 -10.34 -30.42
CA ASP A 719 34.27 -10.68 -31.51
C ASP A 719 32.76 -10.40 -31.32
#